data_AF-A0A973P0V2-F1
#
_entry.id   AF-A0A973P0V2-F1
#
_cell.length_a   1.000
_cell.length_b   1.000
_cell.length_c   1.000
_cell.angle_alpha   90.00
_cell.angle_beta   90.00
_cell.angle_gamma   90.00
#
_symmetry.space_group_name_H-M   'P 1'
#
loop_
_entity.id
_entity.type
_entity.pdbx_description
1 polymer ?
#
loop_
_entity_poly.entity_id
_entity_poly.type
_entity_poly.pdbx_seq_one_letter_code
_entity_poly.pdbx_strand_id
1 'polypeptide(L)'
;MQDSDIPTSDAAAGRPAPERASALVRRLAELSAADGERLLLELVVDRTARVLQAVVPGAAPRPRRDLPFREAGVDSLAAVELHSRLAEDTGLDLPVAIVFDYPTPAVLARHLYAVMTGERSDGPQARPRPVGRADDEPVAIIGIGCRYPGGVTSPEGLWQLVADERYVVSGFPEDRGWDLDGLFDPDPDRPGSSYVRVGGFLPDAAEFDAGFFGIAPREASAMDPQQRLVLETSWEALERAAIDPAALRGTPVGVYIGAEAQEYGPRLHEAPEGLDGYLLTGNAPSVISGRIAYTLGFEGPTLTVDTACSGSLVALHLAVQALRRGDCPLALAGGVAVMASPGTFTAFSRQRGLAEDGRCKAFAAAADGTGFAEGAGVFVLERLCDARRNGHPVLAVVRGSSVNSDGASNGLTAPNGRSQQRVLRAALADAGLEPRDVDAVEAHGTGTRLGDPIEAGALISVYGRERPEPLWLGSVKSNIGHSQAAAGAAGVIKMVYAMDRAVLPKTLHVDEPTPHVDWSAGDVRLLTEARRWPDPGRARRAGVSSFGVSGTNAHVIIEQAPAVPADAESVEPAQPAETTPAAVTAAPAWAAVPVPLSARSETALAGQALALAPLLEPVLESALESGQESALESGAESGTLTDVAFSAATTRSVFEYRAVVVAGSPREGVRALKALAAAPGSAPAAGENIVTGTPVAGGTAFLFTGQGAQRLGMAAELYRAHPVFAEAFDDAVDRLDLQLDRPLREVMFGTDEDELRQTGHAQCALFAVEVALFALLESWGVRPDVLLGHSIGEFAAAYAAGVWSLDDACLVVAARARLMQALPAGGAMVAIAATEDEVRPLESEALAVAAVNGPRNVVLSGETDAVLAAASVFEAEGRKTSRLRVSHAFHSPAMDPMLEEFGRILRAVDYAAPRIPMVSTLLGAPAGADQWCDPEYWVRQVREPVRFADAVRSATDLGAVTFVELGPDAVLTALAQDCLAADGDAGAGAGEGDGTGDGDLAFLPLMRRERGAGSGTGSTSADPTAESVAGSEHRTLMRAVAGLHVRGVRVDWAAVFAGRDAHRIELPTYAFQRERYWLDAPEHHGDASWFGQTPSDHPLLPAQIGLAASDGVVLTGRVSLGSHRWLADHVISGTPVLPGTAFVDMALQAAGVAGCARLDELTLQQPLVLPDRGAVLLQAVVGASEGDGTRSVAVYSRPEPDAQTDAGDWLLHAEGRVSPTATQTFATTQTFATTQTFATTQT
;
A
#
# COMPACT_ATOMS: atom_id res chain seq x y z
N MET A 1 -53.64 -45.87 31.61
CA MET A 1 -53.46 -47.34 31.51
C MET A 1 -52.14 -47.55 30.81
N GLN A 2 -51.04 -48.02 31.39
CA GLN A 2 -50.66 -48.52 32.72
C GLN A 2 -49.21 -48.00 32.90
N ASP A 3 -48.89 -47.23 33.94
CA ASP A 3 -48.35 -47.67 35.24
C ASP A 3 -47.18 -48.65 35.15
N SER A 4 -45.96 -48.11 35.30
CA SER A 4 -44.83 -48.80 35.93
C SER A 4 -43.99 -47.82 36.75
N ASP A 5 -43.94 -48.10 38.05
CA ASP A 5 -43.42 -47.32 39.16
C ASP A 5 -41.93 -46.96 39.05
N ILE A 6 -41.60 -45.69 39.30
CA ILE A 6 -40.29 -45.25 39.80
C ILE A 6 -40.53 -44.71 41.21
N PRO A 7 -39.81 -45.21 42.23
CA PRO A 7 -40.10 -44.88 43.62
C PRO A 7 -39.74 -43.43 43.93
N THR A 8 -40.69 -42.73 44.56
CA THR A 8 -40.48 -41.45 45.22
C THR A 8 -39.57 -41.64 46.44
N SER A 9 -38.36 -41.12 46.36
CA SER A 9 -37.49 -40.89 47.51
C SER A 9 -37.44 -39.39 47.78
N ASP A 10 -38.32 -38.97 48.67
CA ASP A 10 -38.21 -37.73 49.42
C ASP A 10 -36.91 -37.78 50.24
N ALA A 11 -35.86 -37.13 49.77
CA ALA A 11 -34.64 -36.89 50.52
C ALA A 11 -34.27 -35.41 50.38
N ALA A 12 -34.82 -34.62 51.30
CA ALA A 12 -34.30 -33.30 51.63
C ALA A 12 -32.77 -33.39 51.77
N ALA A 13 -32.05 -32.67 50.91
CA ALA A 13 -30.61 -32.49 51.01
C ALA A 13 -30.30 -31.67 52.28
N GLY A 14 -30.20 -32.35 53.41
CA GLY A 14 -29.57 -31.79 54.61
C GLY A 14 -28.10 -31.54 54.30
N ARG A 15 -27.68 -30.28 54.25
CA ARG A 15 -26.27 -29.89 54.30
C ARG A 15 -25.65 -30.38 55.62
N PRO A 16 -24.62 -31.24 55.63
CA PRO A 16 -23.78 -31.47 56.80
C PRO A 16 -22.37 -30.94 56.48
N ALA A 17 -22.18 -29.61 56.45
CA ALA A 17 -20.92 -28.99 56.01
C ALA A 17 -20.18 -28.10 57.05
N PRO A 18 -20.83 -27.39 58.01
CA PRO A 18 -20.10 -26.42 58.83
C PRO A 18 -19.12 -27.04 59.84
N GLU A 19 -19.38 -28.26 60.33
CA GLU A 19 -18.54 -28.89 61.36
C GLU A 19 -17.21 -29.47 60.83
N ARG A 20 -17.19 -30.01 59.60
CA ARG A 20 -15.99 -30.61 58.99
C ARG A 20 -14.95 -29.56 58.59
N ALA A 21 -15.38 -28.47 57.96
CA ALA A 21 -14.52 -27.34 57.64
C ALA A 21 -13.90 -26.72 58.90
N SER A 22 -14.70 -26.52 59.96
CA SER A 22 -14.22 -26.03 61.26
C SER A 22 -13.22 -26.99 61.95
N ALA A 23 -13.35 -28.30 61.74
CA ALA A 23 -12.40 -29.29 62.26
C ALA A 23 -11.07 -29.30 61.48
N LEU A 24 -11.12 -29.19 60.15
CA LEU A 24 -9.92 -29.12 59.30
C LEU A 24 -9.12 -27.84 59.57
N VAL A 25 -9.78 -26.69 59.70
CA VAL A 25 -9.14 -25.40 60.05
C VAL A 25 -8.48 -25.45 61.44
N ARG A 26 -9.16 -25.99 62.47
CA ARG A 26 -8.56 -26.17 63.81
C ARG A 26 -7.34 -27.08 63.77
N ARG A 27 -7.40 -28.17 63.00
CA ARG A 27 -6.30 -29.10 62.85
C ARG A 27 -5.10 -28.50 62.10
N LEU A 28 -5.35 -27.63 61.12
CA LEU A 28 -4.28 -26.88 60.43
C LEU A 28 -3.61 -25.86 61.35
N ALA A 29 -4.35 -25.23 62.27
CA ALA A 29 -3.81 -24.28 63.25
C ALA A 29 -2.88 -24.93 64.30
N GLU A 30 -2.97 -26.25 64.50
CA GLU A 30 -2.15 -27.02 65.45
C GLU A 30 -0.88 -27.62 64.80
N LEU A 31 -0.71 -27.49 63.48
CA LEU A 31 0.38 -28.08 62.71
C LEU A 31 1.43 -27.04 62.27
N SER A 32 2.65 -27.50 62.02
CA SER A 32 3.65 -26.67 61.34
C SER A 32 3.24 -26.42 59.88
N ALA A 33 3.70 -25.34 59.25
CA ALA A 33 3.38 -25.05 57.85
C ALA A 33 3.67 -26.22 56.90
N ALA A 34 4.83 -26.88 57.08
CA ALA A 34 5.23 -28.04 56.30
C ALA A 34 4.35 -29.28 56.52
N ASP A 35 3.76 -29.45 57.71
CA ASP A 35 2.86 -30.56 58.03
C ASP A 35 1.41 -30.26 57.61
N GLY A 36 0.99 -29.00 57.68
CA GLY A 36 -0.31 -28.52 57.18
C GLY A 36 -0.43 -28.62 55.66
N GLU A 37 0.61 -28.18 54.92
CA GLU A 37 0.68 -28.38 53.47
C GLU A 37 0.65 -29.87 53.08
N ARG A 38 1.33 -30.72 53.85
CA ARG A 38 1.36 -32.17 53.62
C ARG A 38 0.00 -32.82 53.85
N LEU A 39 -0.72 -32.39 54.89
CA LEU A 39 -2.08 -32.85 55.16
C LEU A 39 -3.03 -32.51 53.99
N LEU A 40 -2.95 -31.29 53.48
CA LEU A 40 -3.77 -30.87 52.33
C LEU A 40 -3.33 -31.53 51.03
N LEU A 41 -2.04 -31.82 50.86
CA LEU A 41 -1.56 -32.62 49.72
C LEU A 41 -2.14 -34.03 49.73
N GLU A 42 -2.16 -34.70 50.89
CA GLU A 42 -2.79 -36.02 51.00
C GLU A 42 -4.29 -35.96 50.72
N LEU A 43 -4.98 -34.90 51.18
CA LEU A 43 -6.40 -34.70 50.88
C LEU A 43 -6.63 -34.56 49.37
N VAL A 44 -5.87 -33.69 48.69
CA VAL A 44 -6.00 -33.47 47.25
C VAL A 44 -5.68 -34.75 46.47
N VAL A 45 -4.59 -35.44 46.81
CA VAL A 45 -4.19 -36.70 46.16
C VAL A 45 -5.24 -37.81 46.35
N ASP A 46 -5.80 -37.97 47.55
CA ASP A 46 -6.87 -38.96 47.81
C ASP A 46 -8.15 -38.64 47.04
N ARG A 47 -8.56 -37.36 46.99
CA ARG A 47 -9.74 -36.96 46.22
C ARG A 47 -9.55 -37.14 44.73
N THR A 48 -8.40 -36.75 44.20
CA THR A 48 -8.06 -37.00 42.79
C THR A 48 -8.05 -38.51 42.48
N ALA A 49 -7.46 -39.35 43.34
CA ALA A 49 -7.48 -40.80 43.16
C ALA A 49 -8.90 -41.38 43.10
N ARG A 50 -9.78 -40.95 44.02
CA ARG A 50 -11.17 -41.42 44.07
C ARG A 50 -11.99 -40.99 42.86
N VAL A 51 -11.78 -39.76 42.37
CA VAL A 51 -12.43 -39.29 41.15
C VAL A 51 -11.94 -40.12 39.96
N LEU A 52 -10.62 -40.27 39.79
CA LEU A 52 -10.04 -41.06 38.70
C LEU A 52 -10.51 -42.53 38.71
N GLN A 53 -10.60 -43.17 39.88
CA GLN A 53 -11.09 -44.54 40.00
C GLN A 53 -12.57 -44.69 39.61
N ALA A 54 -13.36 -43.62 39.70
CA ALA A 54 -14.78 -43.63 39.33
C ALA A 54 -15.00 -43.47 37.83
N VAL A 55 -14.10 -42.77 37.11
CA VAL A 55 -14.23 -42.47 35.67
C VAL A 55 -13.27 -43.25 34.77
N VAL A 56 -12.14 -43.74 35.27
CA VAL A 56 -11.09 -44.36 34.45
C VAL A 56 -10.77 -45.78 34.97
N PRO A 57 -11.19 -46.85 34.26
CA PRO A 57 -10.86 -48.23 34.61
C PRO A 57 -9.35 -48.47 34.60
N GLY A 58 -8.79 -48.92 35.74
CA GLY A 58 -7.35 -49.18 35.87
C GLY A 58 -6.49 -47.96 36.22
N ALA A 59 -7.09 -46.81 36.57
CA ALA A 59 -6.37 -45.64 37.05
C ALA A 59 -5.45 -45.96 38.24
N ALA A 60 -4.28 -45.33 38.26
CA ALA A 60 -3.32 -45.52 39.35
C ALA A 60 -3.97 -45.20 40.71
N PRO A 61 -3.77 -46.03 41.74
CA PRO A 61 -4.41 -45.84 43.05
C PRO A 61 -3.94 -44.56 43.77
N ARG A 62 -2.86 -43.94 43.29
CA ARG A 62 -2.33 -42.70 43.85
C ARG A 62 -1.70 -41.83 42.74
N PRO A 63 -2.29 -40.68 42.39
CA PRO A 63 -1.73 -39.77 41.39
C PRO A 63 -0.42 -39.16 41.90
N ARG A 64 0.51 -38.90 40.97
CA ARG A 64 1.80 -38.24 41.29
C ARG A 64 1.53 -36.79 41.70
N ARG A 65 2.13 -36.35 42.80
CA ARG A 65 1.91 -35.01 43.38
C ARG A 65 2.30 -33.84 42.47
N ASP A 66 3.24 -34.06 41.56
CA ASP A 66 3.82 -33.05 40.67
C ASP A 66 3.36 -33.23 39.20
N LEU A 67 2.50 -34.21 38.91
CA LEU A 67 1.95 -34.45 37.58
C LEU A 67 0.68 -33.60 37.38
N PRO A 68 0.51 -32.92 36.23
CA PRO A 68 -0.72 -32.20 35.94
C PRO A 68 -1.96 -33.08 36.01
N PHE A 69 -3.08 -32.55 36.50
CA PHE A 69 -4.32 -33.31 36.66
C PHE A 69 -4.80 -33.95 35.35
N ARG A 70 -4.68 -33.24 34.22
CA ARG A 70 -5.04 -33.75 32.89
C ARG A 70 -4.18 -34.95 32.47
N GLU A 71 -2.87 -34.90 32.71
CA GLU A 71 -1.96 -36.03 32.44
C GLU A 71 -2.22 -37.21 33.39
N ALA A 72 -2.77 -36.95 34.58
CA ALA A 72 -3.24 -37.99 35.48
C ALA A 72 -4.60 -38.59 35.08
N GLY A 73 -5.23 -38.10 34.01
CA GLY A 73 -6.52 -38.60 33.49
C GLY A 73 -7.75 -37.84 33.99
N VAL A 74 -7.59 -36.66 34.61
CA VAL A 74 -8.71 -35.81 35.03
C VAL A 74 -9.19 -34.99 33.84
N ASP A 75 -10.31 -35.40 33.24
CA ASP A 75 -11.02 -34.63 32.20
C ASP A 75 -11.90 -33.51 32.81
N SER A 76 -12.63 -32.76 31.97
CA SER A 76 -13.47 -31.65 32.41
C SER A 76 -14.59 -32.07 33.37
N LEU A 77 -15.13 -33.29 33.25
CA LEU A 77 -16.18 -33.79 34.14
C LEU A 77 -15.58 -34.19 35.49
N ALA A 78 -14.44 -34.88 35.46
CA ALA A 78 -13.65 -35.24 36.64
C ALA A 78 -13.14 -33.99 37.37
N ALA A 79 -12.83 -32.90 36.66
CA ALA A 79 -12.43 -31.62 37.24
C ALA A 79 -13.56 -30.98 38.06
N VAL A 80 -14.80 -30.99 37.57
CA VAL A 80 -15.99 -30.48 38.29
C VAL A 80 -16.29 -31.30 39.53
N GLU A 81 -16.19 -32.63 39.43
CA GLU A 81 -16.38 -33.53 40.57
C GLU A 81 -15.27 -33.35 41.63
N LEU A 82 -14.01 -33.20 41.18
CA LEU A 82 -12.87 -32.94 42.06
C LEU A 82 -13.03 -31.59 42.77
N HIS A 83 -13.44 -30.54 42.05
CA HIS A 83 -13.79 -29.23 42.60
C HIS A 83 -14.89 -29.36 43.67
N SER A 84 -16.01 -30.01 43.35
CA SER A 84 -17.17 -30.12 44.24
C SER A 84 -16.80 -30.81 45.56
N ARG A 85 -16.03 -31.89 45.48
CA ARG A 85 -15.54 -32.62 46.67
C ARG A 85 -14.56 -31.80 47.49
N LEU A 86 -13.64 -31.07 46.85
CA LEU A 86 -12.70 -30.21 47.57
C LEU A 86 -13.42 -29.03 48.24
N ALA A 87 -14.42 -28.44 47.60
CA ALA A 87 -15.26 -27.40 48.19
C ALA A 87 -16.02 -27.92 49.42
N GLU A 88 -16.58 -29.14 49.33
CA GLU A 88 -17.26 -29.80 50.46
C GLU A 88 -16.30 -30.09 51.63
N ASP A 89 -15.11 -30.64 51.35
CA ASP A 89 -14.14 -31.02 52.39
C ASP A 89 -13.50 -29.81 53.08
N THR A 90 -13.25 -28.74 52.33
CA THR A 90 -12.57 -27.54 52.85
C THR A 90 -13.54 -26.48 53.37
N GLY A 91 -14.81 -26.51 52.94
CA GLY A 91 -15.81 -25.47 53.23
C GLY A 91 -15.51 -24.14 52.54
N LEU A 92 -14.58 -24.12 51.59
CA LEU A 92 -14.24 -22.94 50.80
C LEU A 92 -15.16 -22.81 49.58
N ASP A 93 -15.45 -21.58 49.21
CA ASP A 93 -16.05 -21.27 47.92
C ASP A 93 -14.96 -21.28 46.85
N LEU A 94 -14.75 -22.44 46.23
CA LEU A 94 -13.73 -22.65 45.21
C LEU A 94 -14.33 -22.39 43.83
N PRO A 95 -13.63 -21.73 42.89
CA PRO A 95 -14.07 -21.65 41.50
C PRO A 95 -13.91 -23.00 40.79
N VAL A 96 -14.78 -23.31 39.84
CA VAL A 96 -14.72 -24.55 39.03
C VAL A 96 -13.39 -24.69 38.27
N ALA A 97 -12.78 -23.56 37.90
CA ALA A 97 -11.49 -23.51 37.21
C ALA A 97 -10.26 -23.81 38.10
N ILE A 98 -10.44 -24.08 39.39
CA ILE A 98 -9.33 -24.16 40.36
C ILE A 98 -8.24 -25.17 39.97
N VAL A 99 -8.60 -26.31 39.37
CA VAL A 99 -7.62 -27.33 38.94
C VAL A 99 -6.81 -26.89 37.70
N PHE A 100 -7.22 -25.85 37.00
CA PHE A 100 -6.48 -25.23 35.90
C PHE A 100 -5.52 -24.14 36.40
N ASP A 101 -5.94 -23.36 37.40
CA ASP A 101 -5.10 -22.37 38.07
C ASP A 101 -3.98 -23.01 38.90
N TYR A 102 -4.25 -24.18 39.47
CA TYR A 102 -3.33 -24.97 40.30
C TYR A 102 -3.20 -26.38 39.72
N PRO A 103 -2.39 -26.57 38.67
CA PRO A 103 -2.50 -27.72 37.77
C PRO A 103 -2.04 -29.04 38.37
N THR A 104 -1.38 -29.04 39.54
CA THR A 104 -0.88 -30.25 40.19
C THR A 104 -1.40 -30.36 41.63
N PRO A 105 -1.51 -31.58 42.19
CA PRO A 105 -1.90 -31.78 43.58
C PRO A 105 -1.06 -30.96 44.57
N ALA A 106 0.26 -30.86 44.36
CA ALA A 106 1.16 -30.11 45.23
C ALA A 106 0.99 -28.59 45.16
N VAL A 107 0.59 -28.05 44.00
CA VAL A 107 0.35 -26.61 43.84
C VAL A 107 -1.03 -26.25 44.39
N LEU A 108 -2.04 -27.10 44.19
CA LEU A 108 -3.39 -26.90 44.74
C LEU A 108 -3.40 -27.00 46.27
N ALA A 109 -2.70 -27.97 46.84
CA ALA A 109 -2.61 -28.13 48.29
C ALA A 109 -1.99 -26.92 49.00
N ARG A 110 -0.92 -26.36 48.42
CA ARG A 110 -0.29 -25.12 48.92
C ARG A 110 -1.24 -23.93 48.87
N HIS A 111 -2.05 -23.84 47.82
CA HIS A 111 -3.06 -22.78 47.73
C HIS A 111 -4.16 -22.93 48.77
N LEU A 112 -4.72 -24.13 48.92
CA LEU A 112 -5.71 -24.41 49.95
C LEU A 112 -5.15 -24.09 51.33
N TYR A 113 -3.88 -24.41 51.58
CA TYR A 113 -3.21 -24.06 52.84
C TYR A 113 -3.20 -22.54 53.08
N ALA A 114 -2.74 -21.77 52.10
CA ALA A 114 -2.68 -20.31 52.17
C ALA A 114 -4.06 -19.68 52.39
N VAL A 115 -5.09 -20.12 51.65
CA VAL A 115 -6.45 -19.61 51.78
C VAL A 115 -7.05 -19.93 53.16
N MET A 116 -6.85 -21.15 53.66
CA MET A 116 -7.45 -21.60 54.92
C MET A 116 -6.74 -21.04 56.17
N THR A 117 -5.47 -20.67 56.07
CA THR A 117 -4.69 -20.12 57.18
C THR A 117 -4.62 -18.60 57.19
N GLY A 118 -5.08 -17.94 56.12
CA GLY A 118 -4.94 -16.50 55.93
C GLY A 118 -3.51 -16.06 55.66
N GLU A 119 -2.57 -17.00 55.45
CA GLU A 119 -1.27 -16.69 54.89
C GLU A 119 -1.48 -16.23 53.45
N ARG A 120 -1.25 -14.94 53.18
CA ARG A 120 -1.14 -14.48 51.80
C ARG A 120 -0.03 -15.30 51.14
N SER A 121 -0.40 -16.13 50.16
CA SER A 121 0.52 -16.83 49.27
C SER A 121 1.26 -15.80 48.41
N ASP A 122 2.20 -15.08 49.00
CA ASP A 122 3.25 -14.35 48.32
C ASP A 122 4.50 -15.24 48.26
N GLY A 123 4.40 -16.35 47.51
CA GLY A 123 5.60 -16.94 46.90
C GLY A 123 6.28 -15.86 46.04
N PRO A 124 7.62 -15.87 45.90
CA PRO A 124 8.44 -14.68 45.67
C PRO A 124 7.80 -13.78 44.61
N GLN A 125 7.09 -12.75 45.06
CA GLN A 125 6.66 -11.65 44.24
C GLN A 125 7.95 -10.92 43.85
N ALA A 126 8.54 -11.32 42.73
CA ALA A 126 9.47 -10.45 42.03
C ALA A 126 8.66 -9.22 41.61
N ARG A 127 8.63 -8.19 42.47
CA ARG A 127 8.26 -6.84 42.04
C ARG A 127 9.13 -6.56 40.81
N PRO A 128 8.54 -6.28 39.63
CA PRO A 128 9.34 -5.80 38.52
C PRO A 128 10.10 -4.58 39.03
N ARG A 129 11.43 -4.67 38.92
CA ARG A 129 12.33 -3.62 39.35
C ARG A 129 12.10 -2.46 38.38
N PRO A 130 11.76 -1.24 38.82
CA PRO A 130 11.58 -0.12 37.91
C PRO A 130 12.90 0.07 37.16
N VAL A 131 12.86 -0.10 35.84
CA VAL A 131 13.99 0.21 34.97
C VAL A 131 14.03 1.74 34.84
N GLY A 132 15.22 2.32 34.75
CA GLY A 132 15.43 3.75 34.94
C GLY A 132 14.74 4.63 33.89
N ARG A 133 14.53 5.90 34.26
CA ARG A 133 13.87 7.03 33.56
C ARG A 133 14.09 7.23 32.04
N ALA A 134 14.98 6.48 31.38
CA ALA A 134 15.13 6.50 29.92
C ALA A 134 14.21 5.50 29.20
N ASP A 135 13.70 4.47 29.90
CA ASP A 135 12.88 3.38 29.33
C ASP A 135 11.35 3.66 29.30
N ASP A 136 10.90 4.80 29.81
CA ASP A 136 9.46 5.13 29.98
C ASP A 136 8.87 5.92 28.80
N GLU A 137 9.60 6.07 27.68
CA GLU A 137 9.09 6.84 26.55
C GLU A 137 7.87 6.15 25.88
N PRO A 138 6.72 6.85 25.74
CA PRO A 138 5.57 6.31 25.04
C PRO A 138 5.84 6.17 23.53
N VAL A 139 5.28 5.12 22.93
CA VAL A 139 5.38 4.88 21.49
C VAL A 139 4.06 5.26 20.83
N ALA A 140 4.11 6.11 19.80
CA ALA A 140 2.98 6.52 19.00
C ALA A 140 2.67 5.48 17.90
N ILE A 141 1.38 5.20 17.70
CA ILE A 141 0.88 4.59 16.47
C ILE A 141 0.58 5.75 15.51
N ILE A 142 1.33 5.83 14.42
CA ILE A 142 1.26 6.95 13.48
C ILE A 142 0.60 6.58 12.14
N GLY A 143 0.49 5.29 11.82
CA GLY A 143 -0.20 4.81 10.63
C GLY A 143 -0.69 3.38 10.80
N ILE A 144 -1.75 3.02 10.08
CA ILE A 144 -2.39 1.69 10.17
C ILE A 144 -2.77 1.24 8.75
N GLY A 145 -2.37 0.03 8.37
CA GLY A 145 -2.86 -0.67 7.19
C GLY A 145 -3.50 -1.99 7.59
N CYS A 146 -4.64 -2.37 7.00
CA CYS A 146 -5.29 -3.64 7.35
C CYS A 146 -6.17 -4.24 6.25
N ARG A 147 -6.41 -5.54 6.39
CA ARG A 147 -7.33 -6.35 5.59
C ARG A 147 -8.07 -7.30 6.52
N TYR A 148 -9.40 -7.30 6.49
CA TYR A 148 -10.22 -8.22 7.28
C TYR A 148 -11.44 -8.70 6.47
N PRO A 149 -12.09 -9.81 6.88
CA PRO A 149 -13.27 -10.32 6.20
C PRO A 149 -14.40 -9.29 6.10
N GLY A 150 -15.31 -9.50 5.14
CA GLY A 150 -16.43 -8.59 4.90
C GLY A 150 -16.11 -7.39 4.02
N GLY A 151 -15.03 -7.45 3.24
CA GLY A 151 -14.58 -6.39 2.34
C GLY A 151 -13.87 -5.25 3.07
N VAL A 152 -13.29 -5.50 4.25
CA VAL A 152 -12.58 -4.49 5.02
C VAL A 152 -11.18 -4.31 4.45
N THR A 153 -10.95 -3.16 3.81
CA THR A 153 -9.66 -2.78 3.21
C THR A 153 -8.98 -1.60 3.90
N SER A 154 -9.57 -1.05 4.96
CA SER A 154 -9.02 0.06 5.71
C SER A 154 -9.43 0.00 7.19
N PRO A 155 -8.70 0.67 8.10
CA PRO A 155 -9.07 0.73 9.51
C PRO A 155 -10.44 1.41 9.75
N GLU A 156 -10.81 2.40 8.93
CA GLU A 156 -12.17 3.00 8.92
C GLU A 156 -13.21 1.96 8.53
N GLY A 157 -12.91 1.09 7.55
CA GLY A 157 -13.79 0.00 7.15
C GLY A 157 -14.01 -1.01 8.28
N LEU A 158 -12.98 -1.35 9.04
CA LEU A 158 -13.11 -2.20 10.23
C LEU A 158 -13.97 -1.53 11.30
N TRP A 159 -13.71 -0.24 11.55
CA TRP A 159 -14.49 0.55 12.50
C TRP A 159 -15.97 0.58 12.10
N GLN A 160 -16.27 0.89 10.84
CA GLN A 160 -17.65 0.96 10.33
C GLN A 160 -18.36 -0.39 10.49
N LEU A 161 -17.70 -1.51 10.16
CA LEU A 161 -18.24 -2.86 10.35
C LEU A 161 -18.61 -3.11 11.83
N VAL A 162 -17.71 -2.76 12.75
CA VAL A 162 -17.93 -2.98 14.19
C VAL A 162 -19.00 -2.02 14.75
N ALA A 163 -19.00 -0.75 14.32
CA ALA A 163 -19.97 0.26 14.74
C ALA A 163 -21.39 -0.04 14.25
N ASP A 164 -21.52 -0.60 13.04
CA ASP A 164 -22.80 -1.05 12.45
C ASP A 164 -23.29 -2.39 13.02
N GLU A 165 -22.61 -2.93 14.04
CA GLU A 165 -22.93 -4.23 14.66
C GLU A 165 -22.95 -5.39 13.65
N ARG A 166 -22.18 -5.31 12.57
CA ARG A 166 -22.13 -6.34 11.54
C ARG A 166 -21.31 -7.54 12.00
N TYR A 167 -21.77 -8.73 11.58
CA TYR A 167 -21.07 -10.00 11.70
C TYR A 167 -20.72 -10.53 10.31
N VAL A 168 -19.47 -10.93 10.09
CA VAL A 168 -18.96 -11.34 8.78
C VAL A 168 -18.38 -12.74 8.82
N VAL A 169 -19.14 -13.68 8.27
CA VAL A 169 -18.73 -15.05 8.01
C VAL A 169 -19.34 -15.51 6.68
N SER A 170 -18.59 -16.32 5.95
CA SER A 170 -19.00 -16.93 4.69
C SER A 170 -18.82 -18.44 4.75
N GLY A 171 -19.29 -19.15 3.71
CA GLY A 171 -18.83 -20.51 3.45
C GLY A 171 -17.32 -20.55 3.17
N PHE A 172 -16.74 -21.76 3.23
CA PHE A 172 -15.37 -21.98 2.79
C PHE A 172 -15.15 -21.52 1.33
N PRO A 173 -13.96 -20.99 1.01
CA PRO A 173 -13.64 -20.48 -0.32
C PRO A 173 -13.62 -21.62 -1.36
N GLU A 174 -14.24 -21.39 -2.51
CA GLU A 174 -14.31 -22.34 -3.64
C GLU A 174 -13.10 -22.22 -4.58
N ASP A 175 -12.29 -21.18 -4.41
CA ASP A 175 -11.22 -20.78 -5.33
C ASP A 175 -9.81 -21.14 -4.80
N ARG A 176 -9.71 -22.02 -3.80
CA ARG A 176 -8.42 -22.42 -3.18
C ARG A 176 -8.05 -23.89 -3.41
N GLY A 177 -8.82 -24.59 -4.23
CA GLY A 177 -8.59 -26.01 -4.55
C GLY A 177 -8.94 -26.96 -3.40
N TRP A 178 -9.81 -26.57 -2.47
CA TRP A 178 -10.25 -27.42 -1.36
C TRP A 178 -11.34 -28.39 -1.82
N ASP A 179 -11.24 -29.68 -1.45
CA ASP A 179 -12.33 -30.66 -1.62
C ASP A 179 -13.43 -30.42 -0.58
N LEU A 180 -14.31 -29.44 -0.83
CA LEU A 180 -15.36 -29.02 0.11
C LEU A 180 -16.41 -30.10 0.39
N ASP A 181 -16.57 -31.08 -0.51
CA ASP A 181 -17.50 -32.19 -0.36
C ASP A 181 -16.90 -33.31 0.51
N GLY A 182 -15.62 -33.64 0.30
CA GLY A 182 -14.89 -34.61 1.12
C GLY A 182 -14.46 -34.08 2.49
N LEU A 183 -14.31 -32.75 2.63
CA LEU A 183 -13.86 -32.11 3.86
C LEU A 183 -14.92 -32.09 4.97
N PHE A 184 -16.21 -32.10 4.65
CA PHE A 184 -17.26 -32.00 5.67
C PHE A 184 -17.68 -33.36 6.22
N ASP A 185 -17.67 -33.51 7.54
CA ASP A 185 -18.37 -34.59 8.22
C ASP A 185 -18.90 -34.12 9.59
N PRO A 186 -20.17 -34.36 9.92
CA PRO A 186 -20.72 -33.99 11.22
C PRO A 186 -20.10 -34.77 12.39
N ASP A 187 -19.42 -35.89 12.16
CA ASP A 187 -18.71 -36.66 13.18
C ASP A 187 -17.34 -36.03 13.51
N PRO A 188 -17.17 -35.43 14.70
CA PRO A 188 -15.91 -34.84 15.14
C PRO A 188 -14.82 -35.88 15.41
N ASP A 189 -15.05 -37.18 15.21
CA ASP A 189 -14.05 -38.24 15.34
C ASP A 189 -13.53 -38.78 13.96
N ARG A 190 -14.16 -38.45 12.82
CA ARG A 190 -13.71 -38.85 11.46
C ARG A 190 -12.41 -38.15 10.97
N PRO A 191 -11.28 -38.86 10.75
CA PRO A 191 -9.99 -38.28 10.31
C PRO A 191 -10.07 -37.39 9.05
N GLY A 192 -9.33 -36.29 9.05
CA GLY A 192 -9.19 -35.40 7.88
C GLY A 192 -10.42 -34.58 7.51
N SER A 193 -11.48 -34.58 8.33
CA SER A 193 -12.72 -33.84 8.08
C SER A 193 -12.95 -32.73 9.11
N SER A 194 -13.85 -31.81 8.77
CA SER A 194 -14.33 -30.70 9.58
C SER A 194 -15.83 -30.80 9.78
N TYR A 195 -16.33 -30.59 11.00
CA TYR A 195 -17.78 -30.49 11.27
C TYR A 195 -18.32 -29.07 11.03
N VAL A 196 -17.45 -28.13 10.66
CA VAL A 196 -17.80 -26.75 10.30
C VAL A 196 -17.49 -26.51 8.81
N ARG A 197 -18.31 -25.70 8.13
CA ARG A 197 -18.13 -25.31 6.71
C ARG A 197 -18.08 -23.79 6.49
N VAL A 198 -17.91 -23.03 7.57
CA VAL A 198 -17.97 -21.57 7.58
C VAL A 198 -16.78 -20.96 8.31
N GLY A 199 -16.41 -19.73 7.94
CA GLY A 199 -15.33 -18.96 8.54
C GLY A 199 -15.29 -17.53 8.00
N GLY A 200 -14.38 -16.70 8.52
CA GLY A 200 -14.15 -15.36 8.00
C GLY A 200 -13.01 -15.37 6.99
N PHE A 201 -13.30 -15.21 5.69
CA PHE A 201 -12.27 -15.26 4.64
C PHE A 201 -12.07 -13.90 3.96
N LEU A 202 -10.85 -13.67 3.49
CA LEU A 202 -10.52 -12.60 2.55
C LEU A 202 -10.88 -13.07 1.13
N PRO A 203 -11.83 -12.41 0.46
CA PRO A 203 -12.26 -12.82 -0.89
C PRO A 203 -11.17 -12.61 -1.94
N ASP A 204 -10.29 -11.65 -1.71
CA ASP A 204 -9.20 -11.18 -2.56
C ASP A 204 -7.83 -11.73 -2.12
N ALA A 205 -7.79 -12.81 -1.32
CA ALA A 205 -6.52 -13.37 -0.80
C ALA A 205 -5.52 -13.79 -1.89
N ALA A 206 -6.02 -14.13 -3.10
CA ALA A 206 -5.19 -14.49 -4.24
C ALA A 206 -4.73 -13.27 -5.06
N GLU A 207 -5.30 -12.09 -4.83
CA GLU A 207 -5.05 -10.89 -5.61
C GLU A 207 -3.81 -10.13 -5.10
N PHE A 208 -2.96 -9.66 -6.01
CA PHE A 208 -1.74 -8.90 -5.66
C PHE A 208 -1.23 -8.06 -6.84
N ASP A 209 -0.66 -6.88 -6.57
CA ASP A 209 0.03 -6.08 -7.59
C ASP A 209 1.54 -6.39 -7.63
N ALA A 210 1.90 -7.47 -8.33
CA ALA A 210 3.29 -7.92 -8.42
C ALA A 210 4.20 -6.89 -9.12
N GLY A 211 3.69 -6.23 -10.16
CA GLY A 211 4.42 -5.22 -10.93
C GLY A 211 4.84 -4.03 -10.07
N PHE A 212 3.96 -3.56 -9.18
CA PHE A 212 4.26 -2.48 -8.25
C PHE A 212 5.48 -2.76 -7.36
N PHE A 213 5.60 -3.98 -6.86
CA PHE A 213 6.69 -4.39 -5.97
C PHE A 213 7.93 -4.91 -6.70
N GLY A 214 7.94 -4.89 -8.04
CA GLY A 214 9.04 -5.41 -8.84
C GLY A 214 9.20 -6.93 -8.76
N ILE A 215 8.10 -7.64 -8.55
CA ILE A 215 8.06 -9.10 -8.38
C ILE A 215 7.57 -9.73 -9.69
N ALA A 216 8.28 -10.75 -10.19
CA ALA A 216 7.89 -11.43 -11.40
C ALA A 216 6.61 -12.26 -11.19
N PRO A 217 5.69 -12.36 -12.18
CA PRO A 217 4.45 -13.15 -12.04
C PRO A 217 4.66 -14.59 -11.55
N ARG A 218 5.74 -15.26 -12.01
CA ARG A 218 6.09 -16.62 -11.57
C ARG A 218 6.48 -16.70 -10.10
N GLU A 219 7.19 -15.69 -9.60
CA GLU A 219 7.53 -15.59 -8.17
C GLU A 219 6.29 -15.27 -7.34
N ALA A 220 5.45 -14.34 -7.80
CA ALA A 220 4.21 -13.95 -7.13
C ALA A 220 3.26 -15.15 -6.91
N SER A 221 3.12 -16.04 -7.89
CA SER A 221 2.36 -17.29 -7.71
C SER A 221 2.92 -18.19 -6.61
N ALA A 222 4.25 -18.28 -6.49
CA ALA A 222 4.92 -19.12 -5.49
C ALA A 222 4.95 -18.50 -4.09
N MET A 223 4.62 -17.21 -3.96
CA MET A 223 4.55 -16.51 -2.67
C MET A 223 3.29 -16.87 -1.89
N ASP A 224 3.47 -17.28 -0.65
CA ASP A 224 2.43 -17.34 0.37
C ASP A 224 1.63 -16.01 0.35
N PRO A 225 0.29 -16.06 0.19
CA PRO A 225 -0.60 -14.92 0.28
C PRO A 225 -0.32 -13.99 1.47
N GLN A 226 0.13 -14.56 2.61
CA GLN A 226 0.51 -13.78 3.78
C GLN A 226 1.63 -12.77 3.46
N GLN A 227 2.65 -13.17 2.69
CA GLN A 227 3.75 -12.28 2.28
C GLN A 227 3.25 -11.14 1.39
N ARG A 228 2.34 -11.44 0.45
CA ARG A 228 1.74 -10.46 -0.46
C ARG A 228 0.90 -9.44 0.27
N LEU A 229 0.05 -9.92 1.19
CA LEU A 229 -0.85 -9.09 1.97
C LEU A 229 -0.11 -8.12 2.90
N VAL A 230 0.98 -8.57 3.55
CA VAL A 230 1.79 -7.68 4.41
C VAL A 230 2.61 -6.67 3.63
N LEU A 231 2.97 -6.93 2.37
CA LEU A 231 3.61 -5.93 1.51
C LEU A 231 2.67 -4.76 1.20
N GLU A 232 1.45 -5.06 0.75
CA GLU A 232 0.43 -4.02 0.46
C GLU A 232 0.06 -3.27 1.74
N THR A 233 -0.27 -3.97 2.83
CA THR A 233 -0.70 -3.31 4.07
C THR A 233 0.42 -2.52 4.74
N SER A 234 1.69 -2.92 4.60
CA SER A 234 2.83 -2.13 5.08
C SER A 234 3.00 -0.83 4.27
N TRP A 235 2.85 -0.90 2.94
CA TRP A 235 2.88 0.28 2.08
C TRP A 235 1.78 1.27 2.47
N GLU A 236 0.55 0.79 2.60
CA GLU A 236 -0.60 1.60 2.98
C GLU A 236 -0.46 2.22 4.37
N ALA A 237 0.10 1.48 5.33
CA ALA A 237 0.33 1.99 6.67
C ALA A 237 1.32 3.18 6.67
N LEU A 238 2.37 3.13 5.83
CA LEU A 238 3.35 4.21 5.66
C LEU A 238 2.75 5.44 4.98
N GLU A 239 1.97 5.26 3.90
CA GLU A 239 1.27 6.38 3.25
C GLU A 239 0.27 7.07 4.19
N ARG A 240 -0.42 6.29 5.04
CA ARG A 240 -1.30 6.81 6.10
C ARG A 240 -0.56 7.50 7.24
N ALA A 241 0.68 7.10 7.50
CA ALA A 241 1.58 7.83 8.40
C ALA A 241 2.10 9.15 7.80
N ALA A 242 1.68 9.51 6.59
CA ALA A 242 2.19 10.65 5.83
C ALA A 242 3.70 10.57 5.54
N ILE A 243 4.23 9.36 5.41
CA ILE A 243 5.65 9.10 5.12
C ILE A 243 5.76 8.57 3.69
N ASP A 244 6.64 9.17 2.89
CA ASP A 244 7.06 8.62 1.59
C ASP A 244 7.89 7.34 1.81
N PRO A 245 7.39 6.13 1.43
CA PRO A 245 8.14 4.89 1.60
C PRO A 245 9.49 4.87 0.87
N ALA A 246 9.63 5.60 -0.25
CA ALA A 246 10.87 5.64 -1.02
C ALA A 246 11.98 6.38 -0.27
N ALA A 247 11.62 7.39 0.54
CA ALA A 247 12.56 8.17 1.36
C ALA A 247 13.16 7.36 2.52
N LEU A 248 12.55 6.22 2.88
CA LEU A 248 13.03 5.32 3.95
C LEU A 248 14.04 4.28 3.47
N ARG A 249 14.32 4.19 2.16
CA ARG A 249 15.33 3.25 1.63
C ARG A 249 16.71 3.54 2.21
N GLY A 250 17.39 2.49 2.68
CA GLY A 250 18.70 2.56 3.33
C GLY A 250 18.65 3.05 4.79
N THR A 251 17.46 3.17 5.40
CA THR A 251 17.32 3.62 6.79
C THR A 251 17.02 2.44 7.73
N PRO A 252 17.35 2.53 9.04
CA PRO A 252 17.23 1.42 9.98
C PRO A 252 15.80 1.22 10.50
N VAL A 253 14.81 1.10 9.61
CA VAL A 253 13.41 0.78 9.97
C VAL A 253 13.31 -0.67 10.42
N GLY A 254 12.75 -0.92 11.61
CA GLY A 254 12.49 -2.28 12.10
C GLY A 254 11.20 -2.87 11.55
N VAL A 255 11.13 -4.20 11.38
CA VAL A 255 9.96 -4.92 10.87
C VAL A 255 9.66 -6.13 11.76
N TYR A 256 8.48 -6.16 12.37
CA TYR A 256 8.06 -7.20 13.32
C TYR A 256 6.68 -7.72 12.95
N ILE A 257 6.59 -8.93 12.40
CA ILE A 257 5.31 -9.49 11.92
C ILE A 257 4.98 -10.78 12.65
N GLY A 258 3.82 -10.82 13.29
CA GLY A 258 3.23 -12.05 13.81
C GLY A 258 2.62 -12.88 12.68
N ALA A 259 3.12 -14.09 12.44
CA ALA A 259 2.57 -14.97 11.42
C ALA A 259 2.80 -16.44 11.77
N GLU A 260 1.91 -17.29 11.29
CA GLU A 260 1.98 -18.74 11.44
C GLU A 260 2.35 -19.37 10.09
N ALA A 261 3.07 -20.49 10.13
CA ALA A 261 3.37 -21.23 8.91
C ALA A 261 2.07 -21.81 8.31
N GLN A 262 1.85 -21.58 7.02
CA GLN A 262 0.71 -22.11 6.27
C GLN A 262 1.18 -23.12 5.22
N GLU A 263 0.32 -24.10 4.92
CA GLU A 263 0.56 -25.09 3.88
C GLU A 263 0.14 -24.52 2.52
N TYR A 264 0.96 -23.63 1.95
CA TYR A 264 0.73 -23.04 0.62
C TYR A 264 1.63 -23.68 -0.45
N GLY A 265 1.03 -24.13 -1.55
CA GLY A 265 1.74 -24.77 -2.65
C GLY A 265 2.22 -26.20 -2.38
N PRO A 266 2.89 -26.85 -3.37
CA PRO A 266 3.45 -28.19 -3.22
C PRO A 266 4.64 -28.20 -2.27
N ARG A 267 5.04 -29.39 -1.79
CA ARG A 267 6.25 -29.50 -0.97
C ARG A 267 7.47 -29.12 -1.79
N LEU A 268 8.52 -28.62 -1.14
CA LEU A 268 9.73 -28.14 -1.82
C LEU A 268 10.39 -29.21 -2.73
N HIS A 269 10.33 -30.49 -2.35
CA HIS A 269 10.89 -31.58 -3.16
C HIS A 269 9.96 -32.05 -4.29
N GLU A 270 8.72 -31.54 -4.32
CA GLU A 270 7.69 -31.74 -5.34
C GLU A 270 7.54 -30.48 -6.22
N ALA A 271 8.49 -29.53 -6.11
CA ALA A 271 8.48 -28.28 -6.87
C ALA A 271 8.44 -28.55 -8.39
N PRO A 272 7.50 -27.91 -9.13
CA PRO A 272 7.52 -27.95 -10.58
C PRO A 272 8.80 -27.31 -11.13
N GLU A 273 9.29 -27.81 -12.26
CA GLU A 273 10.57 -27.37 -12.85
C GLU A 273 10.64 -25.84 -12.99
N GLY A 274 11.63 -25.22 -12.33
CA GLY A 274 11.86 -23.78 -12.36
C GLY A 274 11.04 -22.97 -11.35
N LEU A 275 10.36 -23.60 -10.39
CA LEU A 275 9.75 -22.95 -9.22
C LEU A 275 10.50 -23.23 -7.91
N ASP A 276 11.48 -24.14 -7.92
CA ASP A 276 12.13 -24.70 -6.74
C ASP A 276 12.78 -23.63 -5.85
N GLY A 277 13.43 -22.62 -6.46
CA GLY A 277 14.01 -21.49 -5.72
C GLY A 277 12.98 -20.51 -5.16
N TYR A 278 11.87 -20.30 -5.88
CA TYR A 278 10.80 -19.40 -5.46
C TYR A 278 9.90 -20.01 -4.40
N LEU A 279 9.68 -21.32 -4.40
CA LEU A 279 8.88 -21.99 -3.37
C LEU A 279 9.53 -21.91 -1.98
N LEU A 280 10.87 -22.01 -1.90
CA LEU A 280 11.60 -21.85 -0.64
C LEU A 280 11.39 -20.45 -0.06
N THR A 281 11.65 -19.41 -0.86
CA THR A 281 11.55 -18.02 -0.40
C THR A 281 10.09 -17.55 -0.28
N GLY A 282 9.20 -18.09 -1.10
CA GLY A 282 7.77 -17.79 -1.10
C GLY A 282 7.01 -18.34 0.10
N ASN A 283 7.51 -19.40 0.76
CA ASN A 283 6.81 -20.05 1.87
C ASN A 283 7.56 -20.03 3.21
N ALA A 284 8.84 -19.60 3.22
CA ALA A 284 9.59 -19.49 4.47
C ALA A 284 8.98 -18.40 5.38
N PRO A 285 8.60 -18.70 6.64
CA PRO A 285 8.01 -17.71 7.54
C PRO A 285 8.91 -16.49 7.78
N SER A 286 10.24 -16.68 7.84
CA SER A 286 11.20 -15.59 8.00
C SER A 286 11.15 -14.57 6.85
N VAL A 287 10.68 -14.96 5.66
CA VAL A 287 10.59 -14.09 4.50
C VAL A 287 9.35 -13.19 4.54
N ILE A 288 8.36 -13.46 5.40
CA ILE A 288 7.20 -12.57 5.59
C ILE A 288 7.65 -11.15 6.00
N SER A 289 8.44 -11.02 7.06
CA SER A 289 9.05 -9.75 7.46
C SER A 289 10.24 -9.38 6.57
N GLY A 290 11.07 -10.38 6.20
CA GLY A 290 12.26 -10.20 5.36
C GLY A 290 11.96 -9.54 4.01
N ARG A 291 10.85 -9.90 3.37
CA ARG A 291 10.46 -9.35 2.06
C ARG A 291 9.98 -7.91 2.15
N ILE A 292 9.32 -7.51 3.24
CA ILE A 292 8.98 -6.10 3.49
C ILE A 292 10.27 -5.27 3.56
N ALA A 293 11.23 -5.70 4.38
CA ALA A 293 12.51 -5.02 4.51
C ALA A 293 13.28 -4.99 3.18
N TYR A 294 13.32 -6.11 2.44
CA TYR A 294 14.00 -6.18 1.14
C TYR A 294 13.38 -5.25 0.08
N THR A 295 12.06 -5.30 -0.10
CA THR A 295 11.37 -4.56 -1.16
C THR A 295 11.34 -3.05 -0.89
N LEU A 296 11.20 -2.65 0.38
CA LEU A 296 11.20 -1.25 0.80
C LEU A 296 12.61 -0.73 1.14
N GLY A 297 13.63 -1.59 1.15
CA GLY A 297 15.03 -1.23 1.39
C GLY A 297 15.33 -0.84 2.84
N PHE A 298 14.71 -1.48 3.82
CA PHE A 298 14.95 -1.22 5.24
C PHE A 298 16.14 -2.01 5.80
N GLU A 299 16.87 -1.41 6.73
CA GLU A 299 18.10 -1.98 7.30
C GLU A 299 18.02 -2.24 8.83
N GLY A 300 16.82 -2.11 9.43
CA GLY A 300 16.61 -2.35 10.85
C GLY A 300 16.31 -3.80 11.22
N PRO A 301 16.08 -4.10 12.52
CA PRO A 301 15.79 -5.46 12.97
C PRO A 301 14.53 -6.01 12.28
N THR A 302 14.63 -7.22 11.72
CA THR A 302 13.57 -7.82 10.90
C THR A 302 13.22 -9.22 11.42
N LEU A 303 12.02 -9.40 11.96
CA LEU A 303 11.59 -10.62 12.63
C LEU A 303 10.16 -11.02 12.23
N THR A 304 10.01 -12.29 11.89
CA THR A 304 8.70 -12.97 11.91
C THR A 304 8.58 -13.76 13.21
N VAL A 305 7.46 -13.60 13.93
CA VAL A 305 7.22 -14.21 15.24
C VAL A 305 6.02 -15.12 15.18
N ASP A 306 6.18 -16.35 15.64
CA ASP A 306 5.07 -17.30 15.81
C ASP A 306 4.83 -17.55 17.30
N THR A 307 3.78 -16.91 17.82
CA THR A 307 3.23 -17.20 19.15
C THR A 307 1.73 -17.49 19.05
N ALA A 308 1.35 -18.13 17.94
CA ALA A 308 -0.03 -18.37 17.54
C ALA A 308 -0.89 -17.08 17.61
N CYS A 309 -2.08 -17.17 18.22
CA CYS A 309 -3.05 -16.08 18.37
C CYS A 309 -2.49 -14.77 18.98
N SER A 310 -1.39 -14.85 19.75
CA SER A 310 -0.75 -13.67 20.37
C SER A 310 0.25 -12.96 19.46
N GLY A 311 0.54 -13.51 18.27
CA GLY A 311 1.63 -13.10 17.37
C GLY A 311 1.73 -11.60 17.15
N SER A 312 0.64 -10.95 16.73
CA SER A 312 0.63 -9.50 16.47
C SER A 312 0.92 -8.64 17.70
N LEU A 313 0.45 -9.01 18.90
CA LEU A 313 0.75 -8.24 20.11
C LEU A 313 2.17 -8.50 20.62
N VAL A 314 2.71 -9.70 20.42
CA VAL A 314 4.13 -9.97 20.72
C VAL A 314 5.03 -9.20 19.76
N ALA A 315 4.71 -9.16 18.48
CA ALA A 315 5.42 -8.36 17.48
C ALA A 315 5.37 -6.85 17.84
N LEU A 316 4.20 -6.34 18.21
CA LEU A 316 4.03 -4.97 18.71
C LEU A 316 4.88 -4.69 19.96
N HIS A 317 4.88 -5.61 20.93
CA HIS A 317 5.73 -5.49 22.12
C HIS A 317 7.22 -5.40 21.75
N LEU A 318 7.72 -6.28 20.88
CA LEU A 318 9.13 -6.28 20.46
C LEU A 318 9.51 -4.98 19.74
N ALA A 319 8.65 -4.48 18.85
CA ALA A 319 8.86 -3.20 18.17
C ALA A 319 8.92 -2.02 19.16
N VAL A 320 8.01 -1.98 20.14
CA VAL A 320 8.00 -0.96 21.21
C VAL A 320 9.31 -1.00 22.00
N GLN A 321 9.81 -2.20 22.34
CA GLN A 321 11.08 -2.34 23.06
C GLN A 321 12.27 -1.86 22.20
N ALA A 322 12.29 -2.17 20.90
CA ALA A 322 13.36 -1.75 19.99
C ALA A 322 13.42 -0.22 19.81
N LEU A 323 12.25 0.42 19.66
CA LEU A 323 12.14 1.89 19.59
C LEU A 323 12.64 2.56 20.88
N ARG A 324 12.19 2.07 22.05
CA ARG A 324 12.63 2.59 23.36
C ARG A 324 14.14 2.46 23.56
N ARG A 325 14.74 1.35 23.10
CA ARG A 325 16.18 1.11 23.16
C ARG A 325 16.99 1.90 22.12
N GLY A 326 16.32 2.43 21.11
CA GLY A 326 16.96 3.13 19.99
C GLY A 326 17.63 2.19 18.98
N ASP A 327 17.21 0.92 18.92
CA ASP A 327 17.68 -0.04 17.90
C ASP A 327 17.19 0.36 16.50
N CYS A 328 16.05 1.05 16.45
CA CYS A 328 15.49 1.70 15.25
C CYS A 328 14.77 3.01 15.64
N PRO A 329 14.68 4.00 14.75
CA PRO A 329 13.89 5.22 14.96
C PRO A 329 12.42 5.07 14.57
N LEU A 330 12.13 4.11 13.67
CA LEU A 330 10.81 3.81 13.12
C LEU A 330 10.66 2.28 13.05
N ALA A 331 9.46 1.77 13.32
CA ALA A 331 9.18 0.34 13.23
C ALA A 331 7.81 0.04 12.62
N LEU A 332 7.76 -1.02 11.82
CA LEU A 332 6.52 -1.67 11.40
C LEU A 332 6.25 -2.85 12.34
N ALA A 333 5.03 -2.93 12.88
CA ALA A 333 4.62 -4.05 13.72
C ALA A 333 3.20 -4.51 13.39
N GLY A 334 2.94 -5.82 13.40
CA GLY A 334 1.62 -6.30 13.04
C GLY A 334 1.49 -7.81 13.06
N GLY A 335 0.46 -8.32 12.39
CA GLY A 335 0.36 -9.74 12.10
C GLY A 335 -0.57 -10.05 10.94
N VAL A 336 -0.43 -11.26 10.41
CA VAL A 336 -1.15 -11.75 9.25
C VAL A 336 -1.55 -13.21 9.44
N ALA A 337 -2.70 -13.57 8.89
CA ALA A 337 -3.22 -14.92 8.84
C ALA A 337 -4.06 -15.11 7.57
N VAL A 338 -3.62 -16.02 6.70
CA VAL A 338 -4.38 -16.46 5.52
C VAL A 338 -4.36 -17.99 5.48
N MET A 339 -5.52 -18.61 5.50
CA MET A 339 -5.70 -20.05 5.51
C MET A 339 -5.59 -20.60 4.08
N ALA A 340 -4.37 -20.96 3.66
CA ALA A 340 -4.15 -21.58 2.35
C ALA A 340 -4.73 -23.01 2.26
N SER A 341 -4.70 -23.76 3.36
CA SER A 341 -5.22 -25.13 3.47
C SER A 341 -6.30 -25.27 4.54
N PRO A 342 -7.18 -26.29 4.47
CA PRO A 342 -8.22 -26.52 5.48
C PRO A 342 -7.67 -27.17 6.77
N GLY A 343 -6.35 -27.33 6.91
CA GLY A 343 -5.70 -28.06 8.00
C GLY A 343 -6.11 -27.58 9.40
N THR A 344 -6.23 -26.27 9.59
CA THR A 344 -6.67 -25.68 10.87
C THR A 344 -8.07 -26.17 11.27
N PHE A 345 -9.02 -26.22 10.32
CA PHE A 345 -10.38 -26.66 10.59
C PHE A 345 -10.45 -28.15 10.95
N THR A 346 -9.70 -29.00 10.24
CA THR A 346 -9.67 -30.45 10.53
C THR A 346 -9.01 -30.73 11.90
N ALA A 347 -7.92 -30.03 12.22
CA ALA A 347 -7.20 -30.18 13.49
C ALA A 347 -8.02 -29.71 14.70
N PHE A 348 -8.77 -28.61 14.58
CA PHE A 348 -9.62 -28.11 15.66
C PHE A 348 -10.97 -28.84 15.75
N SER A 349 -11.45 -29.42 14.64
CA SER A 349 -12.62 -30.30 14.67
C SER A 349 -12.35 -31.55 15.51
N ARG A 350 -11.15 -32.15 15.37
CA ARG A 350 -10.70 -33.26 16.24
C ARG A 350 -10.72 -32.93 17.73
N GLN A 351 -10.43 -31.68 18.06
CA GLN A 351 -10.36 -31.20 19.44
C GLN A 351 -11.71 -30.69 19.96
N ARG A 352 -12.76 -30.69 19.12
CA ARG A 352 -14.07 -30.08 19.41
C ARG A 352 -13.92 -28.63 19.86
N GLY A 353 -12.98 -27.92 19.22
CA GLY A 353 -12.61 -26.54 19.54
C GLY A 353 -13.32 -25.48 18.70
N LEU A 354 -14.02 -25.88 17.64
CA LEU A 354 -14.77 -24.96 16.78
C LEU A 354 -16.21 -24.79 17.28
N ALA A 355 -16.75 -23.58 17.15
CA ALA A 355 -18.19 -23.34 17.31
C ALA A 355 -18.94 -23.98 16.14
N GLU A 356 -20.06 -24.67 16.41
CA GLU A 356 -20.81 -25.39 15.36
C GLU A 356 -21.38 -24.44 14.29
N ASP A 357 -21.73 -23.22 14.69
CA ASP A 357 -22.22 -22.15 13.81
C ASP A 357 -21.11 -21.19 13.34
N GLY A 358 -19.85 -21.49 13.68
CA GLY A 358 -18.68 -20.68 13.33
C GLY A 358 -18.62 -19.31 14.01
N ARG A 359 -19.42 -19.03 15.05
CA ARG A 359 -19.44 -17.73 15.74
C ARG A 359 -18.58 -17.74 17.00
N CYS A 360 -17.77 -16.69 17.19
CA CYS A 360 -17.11 -16.44 18.47
C CYS A 360 -18.09 -15.76 19.45
N LYS A 361 -18.77 -16.56 20.28
CA LYS A 361 -19.76 -16.08 21.27
C LYS A 361 -19.10 -15.66 22.59
N ALA A 362 -18.19 -14.69 22.51
CA ALA A 362 -17.30 -14.30 23.59
C ALA A 362 -18.06 -13.97 24.89
N PHE A 363 -17.75 -14.70 25.97
CA PHE A 363 -18.32 -14.57 27.31
C PHE A 363 -19.83 -14.81 27.43
N ALA A 364 -20.48 -15.34 26.39
CA ALA A 364 -21.89 -15.69 26.42
C ALA A 364 -22.13 -17.06 27.07
N ALA A 365 -23.32 -17.29 27.61
CA ALA A 365 -23.74 -18.61 28.09
C ALA A 365 -23.76 -19.67 26.96
N ALA A 366 -23.98 -19.24 25.72
CA ALA A 366 -24.00 -20.09 24.53
C ALA A 366 -22.61 -20.36 23.93
N ALA A 367 -21.52 -19.93 24.56
CA ALA A 367 -20.15 -20.17 24.13
C ALA A 367 -19.86 -21.67 23.96
N ASP A 368 -19.49 -22.10 22.76
CA ASP A 368 -19.28 -23.51 22.39
C ASP A 368 -17.94 -23.77 21.69
N GLY A 369 -17.26 -22.74 21.19
CA GLY A 369 -15.97 -22.84 20.53
C GLY A 369 -15.57 -21.57 19.78
N THR A 370 -14.52 -21.68 18.97
CA THR A 370 -13.98 -20.58 18.15
C THR A 370 -14.53 -20.66 16.72
N GLY A 371 -14.78 -19.50 16.09
CA GLY A 371 -14.89 -19.37 14.64
C GLY A 371 -13.60 -18.81 14.06
N PHE A 372 -12.92 -19.51 13.14
CA PHE A 372 -11.69 -19.00 12.55
C PHE A 372 -11.94 -17.98 11.45
N ALA A 373 -11.00 -17.05 11.34
CA ALA A 373 -10.99 -16.02 10.33
C ALA A 373 -9.57 -15.72 9.84
N GLU A 374 -9.50 -14.96 8.76
CA GLU A 374 -8.29 -14.42 8.16
C GLU A 374 -8.14 -12.94 8.50
N GLY A 375 -6.97 -12.39 8.20
CA GLY A 375 -6.76 -10.95 8.22
C GLY A 375 -5.31 -10.54 8.33
N ALA A 376 -5.06 -9.25 8.15
CA ALA A 376 -3.79 -8.59 8.37
C ALA A 376 -4.00 -7.22 9.01
N GLY A 377 -3.11 -6.85 9.92
CA GLY A 377 -3.04 -5.51 10.47
C GLY A 377 -1.59 -5.13 10.74
N VAL A 378 -1.15 -3.99 10.22
CA VAL A 378 0.21 -3.45 10.34
C VAL A 378 0.14 -2.02 10.86
N PHE A 379 0.97 -1.71 11.86
CA PHE A 379 1.13 -0.42 12.49
C PHE A 379 2.48 0.18 12.11
N VAL A 380 2.51 1.47 11.83
CA VAL A 380 3.74 2.28 11.83
C VAL A 380 3.90 2.89 13.21
N LEU A 381 5.07 2.69 13.80
CA LEU A 381 5.38 3.06 15.17
C LEU A 381 6.61 3.95 15.22
N GLU A 382 6.52 4.96 16.08
CA GLU A 382 7.62 5.88 16.35
C GLU A 382 7.59 6.26 17.83
N ARG A 383 8.71 6.70 18.39
CA ARG A 383 8.67 7.31 19.71
C ARG A 383 7.83 8.59 19.67
N LEU A 384 7.02 8.86 20.69
CA LEU A 384 6.11 10.01 20.68
C LEU A 384 6.85 11.34 20.50
N CYS A 385 8.08 11.48 21.02
CA CYS A 385 8.86 12.70 20.81
C CYS A 385 9.31 12.86 19.34
N ASP A 386 9.64 11.74 18.68
CA ASP A 386 10.10 11.71 17.30
C ASP A 386 8.93 12.00 16.35
N ALA A 387 7.75 11.38 16.58
CA ALA A 387 6.53 11.66 15.83
C ALA A 387 6.16 13.15 15.87
N ARG A 388 6.24 13.78 17.04
CA ARG A 388 6.01 15.22 17.20
C ARG A 388 7.06 16.07 16.49
N ARG A 389 8.34 15.71 16.62
CA ARG A 389 9.43 16.43 15.93
C ARG A 389 9.26 16.38 14.41
N ASN A 390 8.84 15.22 13.89
CA ASN A 390 8.72 14.98 12.47
C ASN A 390 7.35 15.43 11.91
N GLY A 391 6.43 15.90 12.76
CA GLY A 391 5.09 16.31 12.35
C GLY A 391 4.24 15.16 11.81
N HIS A 392 4.46 13.94 12.31
CA HIS A 392 3.68 12.76 11.97
C HIS A 392 2.37 12.73 12.79
N PRO A 393 1.27 12.22 12.21
CA PRO A 393 0.01 12.07 12.93
C PRO A 393 0.18 11.10 14.10
N VAL A 394 -0.54 11.32 15.20
CA VAL A 394 -0.58 10.39 16.34
C VAL A 394 -2.01 9.90 16.50
N LEU A 395 -2.25 8.66 16.10
CA LEU A 395 -3.58 8.04 16.16
C LEU A 395 -3.90 7.54 17.57
N ALA A 396 -2.90 6.95 18.23
CA ALA A 396 -2.95 6.52 19.63
C ALA A 396 -1.54 6.31 20.17
N VAL A 397 -1.43 6.02 21.46
CA VAL A 397 -0.16 5.78 22.14
C VAL A 397 -0.18 4.39 22.78
N VAL A 398 0.85 3.59 22.52
CA VAL A 398 1.16 2.38 23.29
C VAL A 398 1.84 2.82 24.58
N ARG A 399 1.10 2.78 25.68
CA ARG A 399 1.58 3.23 26.99
C ARG A 399 2.40 2.19 27.73
N GLY A 400 1.97 0.94 27.65
CA GLY A 400 2.72 -0.17 28.20
C GLY A 400 2.33 -1.49 27.58
N SER A 401 3.25 -2.45 27.64
CA SER A 401 3.03 -3.78 27.08
C SER A 401 3.80 -4.84 27.87
N SER A 402 3.26 -6.05 27.92
CA SER A 402 3.92 -7.19 28.55
C SER A 402 3.60 -8.49 27.83
N VAL A 403 4.59 -9.40 27.84
CA VAL A 403 4.46 -10.77 27.35
C VAL A 403 4.90 -11.75 28.43
N ASN A 404 4.19 -12.87 28.62
CA ASN A 404 4.61 -13.97 29.49
C ASN A 404 4.16 -15.34 28.97
N SER A 405 4.36 -16.39 29.78
CA SER A 405 3.90 -17.75 29.49
C SER A 405 3.01 -18.31 30.60
N ASP A 406 2.06 -19.14 30.21
CA ASP A 406 1.23 -19.97 31.08
C ASP A 406 2.05 -20.99 31.88
N GLY A 407 3.21 -21.40 31.36
CA GLY A 407 4.09 -22.39 31.99
C GLY A 407 3.49 -23.79 32.00
N ALA A 408 3.75 -24.56 33.07
CA ALA A 408 3.21 -25.91 33.22
C ALA A 408 1.73 -25.88 33.65
N SER A 409 0.83 -25.50 32.73
CA SER A 409 -0.61 -25.47 32.92
C SER A 409 -1.24 -26.88 32.83
N ASN A 410 -2.57 -26.98 32.95
CA ASN A 410 -3.30 -28.26 32.96
C ASN A 410 -3.48 -28.84 31.53
N GLY A 411 -2.36 -29.01 30.82
CA GLY A 411 -2.26 -29.37 29.40
C GLY A 411 -1.75 -28.19 28.56
N LEU A 412 -0.95 -28.47 27.53
CA LEU A 412 -0.24 -27.45 26.74
C LEU A 412 -1.14 -26.31 26.23
N THR A 413 -2.35 -26.64 25.80
CA THR A 413 -3.32 -25.70 25.23
C THR A 413 -4.30 -25.12 26.25
N ALA A 414 -4.19 -25.49 27.53
CA ALA A 414 -5.06 -24.99 28.59
C ALA A 414 -4.52 -23.66 29.14
N PRO A 415 -5.32 -22.57 29.12
CA PRO A 415 -4.88 -21.27 29.62
C PRO A 415 -4.71 -21.26 31.14
N ASN A 416 -3.93 -20.32 31.66
CA ASN A 416 -3.71 -20.16 33.11
C ASN A 416 -4.11 -18.75 33.61
N GLY A 417 -5.16 -18.68 34.44
CA GLY A 417 -5.70 -17.41 34.92
C GLY A 417 -4.71 -16.60 35.75
N ARG A 418 -3.84 -17.26 36.53
CA ARG A 418 -2.78 -16.57 37.30
C ARG A 418 -1.71 -15.97 36.41
N SER A 419 -1.35 -16.65 35.32
CA SER A 419 -0.39 -16.15 34.32
C SER A 419 -0.97 -14.94 33.59
N GLN A 420 -2.25 -14.98 33.21
CA GLN A 420 -2.95 -13.82 32.66
C GLN A 420 -2.98 -12.66 33.67
N GLN A 421 -3.33 -12.89 34.94
CA GLN A 421 -3.27 -11.83 35.96
C GLN A 421 -1.87 -11.20 36.10
N ARG A 422 -0.79 -11.99 35.96
CA ARG A 422 0.58 -11.46 35.98
C ARG A 422 0.90 -10.61 34.76
N VAL A 423 0.47 -11.01 33.56
CA VAL A 423 0.74 -10.21 32.34
C VAL A 423 -0.01 -8.88 32.38
N LEU A 424 -1.26 -8.88 32.86
CA LEU A 424 -2.06 -7.66 33.03
C LEU A 424 -1.40 -6.68 33.99
N ARG A 425 -0.96 -7.15 35.17
CA ARG A 425 -0.26 -6.31 36.17
C ARG A 425 1.09 -5.82 35.68
N ALA A 426 1.81 -6.63 34.92
CA ALA A 426 3.11 -6.24 34.36
C ALA A 426 2.96 -5.14 33.29
N ALA A 427 1.95 -5.22 32.42
CA ALA A 427 1.66 -4.16 31.45
C ALA A 427 1.23 -2.85 32.12
N LEU A 428 0.44 -2.91 33.19
CA LEU A 428 0.09 -1.75 34.02
C LEU A 428 1.34 -1.12 34.66
N ALA A 429 2.24 -1.96 35.19
CA ALA A 429 3.50 -1.50 35.76
C ALA A 429 4.42 -0.86 34.70
N ASP A 430 4.54 -1.45 33.51
CA ASP A 430 5.28 -0.89 32.36
C ASP A 430 4.69 0.47 31.92
N ALA A 431 3.37 0.63 32.01
CA ALA A 431 2.70 1.90 31.68
C ALA A 431 2.78 2.98 32.79
N GLY A 432 3.18 2.59 34.01
CA GLY A 432 3.08 3.43 35.21
C GLY A 432 1.64 3.76 35.61
N LEU A 433 0.70 2.82 35.42
CA LEU A 433 -0.74 3.02 35.62
C LEU A 433 -1.31 2.09 36.71
N GLU A 434 -2.40 2.53 37.33
CA GLU A 434 -3.22 1.70 38.23
C GLU A 434 -4.35 1.01 37.46
N PRO A 435 -4.90 -0.12 37.94
CA PRO A 435 -5.99 -0.80 37.23
C PRO A 435 -7.21 0.09 36.95
N ARG A 436 -7.55 1.03 37.86
CA ARG A 436 -8.65 1.99 37.70
C ARG A 436 -8.46 3.00 36.55
N ASP A 437 -7.26 3.09 36.02
CA ASP A 437 -6.93 4.02 34.93
C ASP A 437 -7.29 3.45 33.55
N VAL A 438 -7.61 2.17 33.43
CA VAL A 438 -8.02 1.51 32.18
C VAL A 438 -9.54 1.40 32.15
N ASP A 439 -10.21 1.91 31.12
CA ASP A 439 -11.67 2.03 31.05
C ASP A 439 -12.35 0.81 30.44
N ALA A 440 -11.69 0.20 29.46
CA ALA A 440 -12.20 -0.93 28.71
C ALA A 440 -11.10 -1.97 28.46
N VAL A 441 -11.50 -3.22 28.25
CA VAL A 441 -10.63 -4.28 27.75
C VAL A 441 -11.23 -4.91 26.52
N GLU A 442 -10.47 -4.85 25.43
CA GLU A 442 -10.64 -5.69 24.26
C GLU A 442 -9.93 -7.02 24.53
N ALA A 443 -10.73 -8.04 24.79
CA ALA A 443 -10.26 -9.31 25.31
C ALA A 443 -9.76 -10.26 24.23
N HIS A 444 -9.10 -11.34 24.66
CA HIS A 444 -8.86 -12.48 23.79
C HIS A 444 -10.20 -13.12 23.39
N GLY A 445 -11.12 -13.37 24.33
CA GLY A 445 -12.56 -13.61 24.13
C GLY A 445 -12.89 -14.44 22.89
N THR A 446 -12.56 -15.72 22.94
CA THR A 446 -12.66 -16.64 21.78
C THR A 446 -13.99 -17.37 21.70
N GLY A 447 -14.87 -17.23 22.70
CA GLY A 447 -16.14 -17.98 22.73
C GLY A 447 -15.93 -19.41 23.22
N THR A 448 -14.81 -19.71 23.88
CA THR A 448 -14.51 -21.06 24.35
C THR A 448 -15.04 -21.29 25.76
N ARG A 449 -15.66 -22.46 25.99
CA ARG A 449 -16.24 -22.83 27.30
C ARG A 449 -15.26 -22.77 28.48
N LEU A 450 -13.98 -23.04 28.22
CA LEU A 450 -12.93 -23.04 29.25
C LEU A 450 -12.15 -21.71 29.30
N GLY A 451 -11.80 -21.14 28.15
CA GLY A 451 -10.93 -19.97 28.09
C GLY A 451 -11.61 -18.69 28.57
N ASP A 452 -12.85 -18.46 28.13
CA ASP A 452 -13.58 -17.23 28.45
C ASP A 452 -13.78 -17.04 29.96
N PRO A 453 -14.15 -18.08 30.76
CA PRO A 453 -14.23 -17.92 32.22
C PRO A 453 -12.88 -17.63 32.90
N ILE A 454 -11.80 -18.22 32.41
CA ILE A 454 -10.45 -18.01 32.96
C ILE A 454 -10.00 -16.56 32.71
N GLU A 455 -10.23 -16.05 31.50
CA GLU A 455 -9.91 -14.66 31.16
C GLU A 455 -10.76 -13.67 31.96
N ALA A 456 -12.08 -13.86 32.01
CA ALA A 456 -12.96 -13.00 32.79
C ALA A 456 -12.58 -12.97 34.28
N GLY A 457 -12.24 -14.13 34.85
CA GLY A 457 -11.74 -14.22 36.24
C GLY A 457 -10.42 -13.47 36.46
N ALA A 458 -9.50 -13.51 35.49
CA ALA A 458 -8.26 -12.74 35.55
C ALA A 458 -8.51 -11.22 35.49
N LEU A 459 -9.42 -10.77 34.62
CA LEU A 459 -9.81 -9.37 34.49
C LEU A 459 -10.53 -8.85 35.73
N ILE A 460 -11.48 -9.60 36.30
CA ILE A 460 -12.16 -9.26 37.55
C ILE A 460 -11.15 -9.13 38.70
N SER A 461 -10.17 -10.04 38.78
CA SER A 461 -9.13 -10.04 39.82
C SER A 461 -8.19 -8.83 39.73
N VAL A 462 -7.84 -8.37 38.53
CA VAL A 462 -6.89 -7.27 38.31
C VAL A 462 -7.60 -5.92 38.22
N TYR A 463 -8.56 -5.80 37.31
CA TYR A 463 -9.22 -4.55 36.98
C TYR A 463 -10.49 -4.29 37.80
N GLY A 464 -11.27 -5.32 38.11
CA GLY A 464 -12.64 -5.21 38.64
C GLY A 464 -12.78 -4.79 40.10
N ARG A 465 -11.68 -4.52 40.82
CA ARG A 465 -11.69 -4.15 42.25
C ARG A 465 -11.56 -2.64 42.44
N GLU A 466 -12.25 -2.11 43.45
CA GLU A 466 -12.10 -0.73 43.93
C GLU A 466 -12.23 0.34 42.83
N ARG A 467 -13.22 0.18 41.94
CA ARG A 467 -13.47 1.11 40.83
C ARG A 467 -14.70 2.01 41.07
N PRO A 468 -14.66 3.27 40.63
CA PRO A 468 -15.84 4.15 40.63
C PRO A 468 -16.79 3.87 39.45
N GLU A 469 -16.25 3.37 38.34
CA GLU A 469 -16.99 3.00 37.13
C GLU A 469 -16.58 1.58 36.70
N PRO A 470 -17.53 0.81 36.13
CA PRO A 470 -17.25 -0.55 35.69
C PRO A 470 -16.18 -0.57 34.59
N LEU A 471 -15.38 -1.63 34.58
CA LEU A 471 -14.56 -1.95 33.41
C LEU A 471 -15.45 -2.51 32.31
N TRP A 472 -15.39 -1.92 31.11
CA TRP A 472 -16.12 -2.42 29.95
C TRP A 472 -15.35 -3.55 29.26
N LEU A 473 -16.04 -4.61 28.86
CA LEU A 473 -15.44 -5.81 28.27
C LEU A 473 -16.10 -6.17 26.94
N GLY A 474 -15.30 -6.46 25.92
CA GLY A 474 -15.77 -6.93 24.62
C GLY A 474 -14.70 -7.66 23.82
N SER A 475 -15.08 -8.20 22.66
CA SER A 475 -14.15 -8.85 21.71
C SER A 475 -14.58 -8.60 20.27
N VAL A 476 -13.67 -8.10 19.43
CA VAL A 476 -13.83 -7.92 17.98
C VAL A 476 -14.06 -9.25 17.26
N LYS A 477 -13.65 -10.36 17.87
CA LYS A 477 -13.84 -11.70 17.28
C LYS A 477 -15.32 -12.06 17.14
N SER A 478 -16.19 -11.44 17.94
CA SER A 478 -17.64 -11.57 17.79
C SER A 478 -18.18 -10.98 16.49
N ASN A 479 -17.45 -10.03 15.86
CA ASN A 479 -17.80 -9.43 14.58
C ASN A 479 -17.15 -10.16 13.40
N ILE A 480 -15.85 -10.44 13.48
CA ILE A 480 -15.05 -10.89 12.33
C ILE A 480 -14.52 -12.32 12.43
N GLY A 481 -14.78 -13.03 13.53
CA GLY A 481 -14.14 -14.30 13.87
C GLY A 481 -12.73 -14.14 14.42
N HIS A 482 -12.05 -15.25 14.68
CA HIS A 482 -10.70 -15.28 15.22
C HIS A 482 -9.66 -15.27 14.09
N SER A 483 -9.10 -14.09 13.80
CA SER A 483 -8.06 -13.85 12.79
C SER A 483 -6.65 -14.30 13.20
N GLN A 484 -6.55 -15.40 13.95
CA GLN A 484 -5.30 -16.07 14.35
C GLN A 484 -4.18 -15.10 14.79
N ALA A 485 -2.98 -15.15 14.21
CA ALA A 485 -1.87 -14.26 14.51
C ALA A 485 -2.18 -12.75 14.33
N ALA A 486 -3.14 -12.38 13.47
CA ALA A 486 -3.60 -11.00 13.25
C ALA A 486 -4.68 -10.52 14.23
N ALA A 487 -5.15 -11.38 15.14
CA ALA A 487 -6.28 -11.08 16.03
C ALA A 487 -6.00 -9.95 17.02
N GLY A 488 -4.77 -9.87 17.53
CA GLY A 488 -4.34 -8.79 18.40
C GLY A 488 -4.40 -7.42 17.72
N ALA A 489 -3.91 -7.34 16.48
CA ALA A 489 -3.96 -6.13 15.68
C ALA A 489 -5.39 -5.64 15.46
N ALA A 490 -6.34 -6.52 15.16
CA ALA A 490 -7.75 -6.16 14.98
C ALA A 490 -8.34 -5.50 16.24
N GLY A 491 -7.98 -6.04 17.42
CA GLY A 491 -8.40 -5.49 18.71
C GLY A 491 -7.79 -4.10 18.99
N VAL A 492 -6.51 -3.90 18.66
CA VAL A 492 -5.87 -2.58 18.76
C VAL A 492 -6.55 -1.58 17.84
N ILE A 493 -6.77 -1.91 16.55
CA ILE A 493 -7.42 -1.02 15.58
C ILE A 493 -8.82 -0.62 16.05
N LYS A 494 -9.64 -1.59 16.48
CA LYS A 494 -10.97 -1.33 17.07
C LYS A 494 -10.89 -0.31 18.20
N MET A 495 -9.91 -0.46 19.10
CA MET A 495 -9.80 0.42 20.25
C MET A 495 -9.23 1.81 19.93
N VAL A 496 -8.36 1.94 18.93
CA VAL A 496 -7.91 3.25 18.43
C VAL A 496 -9.10 4.07 17.94
N TYR A 497 -9.96 3.51 17.09
CA TYR A 497 -11.13 4.23 16.55
C TYR A 497 -12.24 4.41 17.58
N ALA A 498 -12.39 3.50 18.54
CA ALA A 498 -13.29 3.69 19.68
C ALA A 498 -12.90 4.92 20.53
N MET A 499 -11.60 5.19 20.69
CA MET A 499 -11.10 6.38 21.41
C MET A 499 -11.31 7.66 20.60
N ASP A 500 -11.01 7.62 19.29
CA ASP A 500 -11.21 8.72 18.34
C ASP A 500 -12.68 9.16 18.29
N ARG A 501 -13.59 8.20 18.11
CA ARG A 501 -15.04 8.45 18.02
C ARG A 501 -15.74 8.56 19.37
N ALA A 502 -15.00 8.37 20.48
CA ALA A 502 -15.53 8.39 21.84
C ALA A 502 -16.75 7.46 22.02
N VAL A 503 -16.69 6.25 21.45
CA VAL A 503 -17.74 5.22 21.51
C VAL A 503 -17.13 3.85 21.74
N LEU A 504 -17.63 3.13 22.74
CA LEU A 504 -17.35 1.71 22.97
C LEU A 504 -18.38 0.87 22.20
N PRO A 505 -17.97 0.15 21.14
CA PRO A 505 -18.89 -0.65 20.35
C PRO A 505 -19.33 -1.93 21.08
N LYS A 506 -20.52 -2.41 20.71
CA LYS A 506 -21.11 -3.63 21.24
C LYS A 506 -20.29 -4.88 20.89
N THR A 507 -20.22 -5.82 21.82
CA THR A 507 -19.77 -7.21 21.57
C THR A 507 -20.98 -8.05 21.19
N LEU A 508 -20.89 -8.80 20.09
CA LEU A 508 -22.04 -9.54 19.54
C LEU A 508 -22.23 -10.90 20.23
N HIS A 509 -23.41 -11.48 20.01
CA HIS A 509 -23.80 -12.84 20.42
C HIS A 509 -23.87 -13.10 21.94
N VAL A 510 -24.08 -12.05 22.74
CA VAL A 510 -24.30 -12.15 24.17
C VAL A 510 -25.79 -11.95 24.48
N ASP A 511 -26.55 -13.06 24.49
CA ASP A 511 -27.92 -13.05 24.99
C ASP A 511 -27.93 -12.99 26.52
N GLU A 512 -27.12 -13.84 27.16
CA GLU A 512 -26.85 -13.86 28.59
C GLU A 512 -25.35 -14.10 28.86
N PRO A 513 -24.74 -13.46 29.87
CA PRO A 513 -23.36 -13.74 30.26
C PRO A 513 -23.17 -15.18 30.73
N THR A 514 -21.97 -15.74 30.54
CA THR A 514 -21.68 -17.13 30.96
C THR A 514 -21.89 -17.32 32.47
N PRO A 515 -22.60 -18.38 32.91
CA PRO A 515 -22.81 -18.69 34.33
C PRO A 515 -21.54 -19.27 35.00
N HIS A 516 -20.49 -19.55 34.22
CA HIS A 516 -19.22 -20.07 34.73
C HIS A 516 -18.29 -18.98 35.28
N VAL A 517 -18.74 -17.72 35.28
CA VAL A 517 -18.04 -16.57 35.86
C VAL A 517 -18.91 -15.95 36.94
N ASP A 518 -18.32 -15.69 38.11
CA ASP A 518 -18.96 -14.86 39.12
C ASP A 518 -18.77 -13.37 38.78
N TRP A 519 -19.68 -12.84 37.96
CA TRP A 519 -19.70 -11.43 37.59
C TRP A 519 -20.01 -10.49 38.76
N SER A 520 -20.43 -11.00 39.92
CA SER A 520 -20.66 -10.19 41.12
C SER A 520 -19.39 -9.94 41.94
N ALA A 521 -18.31 -10.69 41.68
CA ALA A 521 -17.04 -10.59 42.39
C ALA A 521 -16.22 -9.31 42.08
N GLY A 522 -16.59 -8.56 41.03
CA GLY A 522 -16.00 -7.27 40.70
C GLY A 522 -16.82 -6.51 39.67
N ASP A 523 -16.53 -5.22 39.49
CA ASP A 523 -17.33 -4.37 38.60
C ASP A 523 -16.77 -4.40 37.17
N VAL A 524 -17.05 -5.51 36.47
CA VAL A 524 -16.75 -5.72 35.05
C VAL A 524 -18.07 -5.96 34.31
N ARG A 525 -18.29 -5.27 33.18
CA ARG A 525 -19.54 -5.33 32.42
C ARG A 525 -19.28 -5.62 30.94
N LEU A 526 -20.00 -6.60 30.39
CA LEU A 526 -19.98 -6.87 28.96
C LEU A 526 -20.66 -5.73 28.19
N LEU A 527 -20.08 -5.34 27.06
CA LEU A 527 -20.62 -4.34 26.15
C LEU A 527 -21.78 -4.92 25.33
N THR A 528 -22.92 -5.19 25.96
CA THR A 528 -24.12 -5.75 25.29
C THR A 528 -24.87 -4.73 24.42
N GLU A 529 -24.50 -3.45 24.50
CA GLU A 529 -24.97 -2.35 23.67
C GLU A 529 -23.82 -1.36 23.43
N ALA A 530 -23.88 -0.61 22.32
CA ALA A 530 -22.92 0.45 22.05
C ALA A 530 -23.09 1.58 23.07
N ARG A 531 -21.98 2.12 23.57
CA ARG A 531 -21.97 3.13 24.64
C ARG A 531 -21.09 4.30 24.29
N ARG A 532 -21.55 5.51 24.61
CA ARG A 532 -20.70 6.71 24.59
C ARG A 532 -19.56 6.53 25.60
N TRP A 533 -18.36 6.91 25.21
CA TRP A 533 -17.16 6.92 26.04
C TRP A 533 -16.80 8.37 26.39
N PRO A 534 -17.47 8.98 27.39
CA PRO A 534 -17.25 10.38 27.75
C PRO A 534 -15.79 10.63 28.18
N ASP A 535 -15.35 11.88 28.09
CA ASP A 535 -14.03 12.30 28.58
C ASP A 535 -14.02 12.20 30.13
N PRO A 536 -13.19 11.33 30.73
CA PRO A 536 -13.13 11.16 32.17
C PRO A 536 -12.28 12.24 32.87
N GLY A 537 -11.85 13.30 32.18
CA GLY A 537 -10.88 14.28 32.68
C GLY A 537 -9.43 13.75 32.69
N ARG A 538 -9.21 12.61 32.03
CA ARG A 538 -7.92 11.97 31.75
C ARG A 538 -7.99 11.31 30.37
N ALA A 539 -6.85 10.94 29.79
CA ALA A 539 -6.85 10.20 28.53
C ALA A 539 -7.67 8.89 28.65
N ARG A 540 -8.48 8.60 27.62
CA ARG A 540 -9.16 7.30 27.46
C ARG A 540 -8.14 6.20 27.29
N ARG A 541 -8.33 5.08 27.98
CA ARG A 541 -7.38 3.96 27.97
C ARG A 541 -8.08 2.63 27.84
N ALA A 542 -7.51 1.74 27.03
CA ALA A 542 -7.98 0.38 26.86
C ALA A 542 -6.84 -0.62 26.95
N GLY A 543 -7.11 -1.75 27.61
CA GLY A 543 -6.25 -2.93 27.52
C GLY A 543 -6.65 -3.79 26.32
N VAL A 544 -5.67 -4.37 25.62
CA VAL A 544 -5.90 -5.33 24.54
C VAL A 544 -5.16 -6.63 24.89
N SER A 545 -5.90 -7.73 24.97
CA SER A 545 -5.36 -9.05 25.34
C SER A 545 -5.34 -10.00 24.14
N SER A 546 -4.27 -10.78 24.01
CA SER A 546 -4.27 -11.96 23.13
C SER A 546 -3.44 -13.09 23.71
N PHE A 547 -4.01 -14.29 23.74
CA PHE A 547 -3.45 -15.47 24.38
C PHE A 547 -3.27 -16.58 23.35
N GLY A 548 -2.02 -16.95 23.07
CA GLY A 548 -1.67 -17.97 22.10
C GLY A 548 -1.91 -19.37 22.65
N VAL A 549 -2.32 -20.30 21.80
CA VAL A 549 -2.52 -21.72 22.14
C VAL A 549 -1.24 -22.42 22.62
N SER A 550 -0.06 -21.84 22.34
CA SER A 550 1.24 -22.27 22.88
C SER A 550 1.44 -21.91 24.36
N GLY A 551 0.48 -21.20 24.96
CA GLY A 551 0.56 -20.66 26.32
C GLY A 551 1.26 -19.31 26.41
N THR A 552 1.52 -18.61 25.30
CA THR A 552 2.11 -17.26 25.32
C THR A 552 1.01 -16.21 25.47
N ASN A 553 1.09 -15.37 26.51
CA ASN A 553 0.13 -14.30 26.75
C ASN A 553 0.74 -12.94 26.44
N ALA A 554 0.01 -12.09 25.74
CA ALA A 554 0.38 -10.69 25.52
C ALA A 554 -0.75 -9.76 25.96
N HIS A 555 -0.39 -8.66 26.61
CA HIS A 555 -1.31 -7.58 26.94
C HIS A 555 -0.68 -6.22 26.66
N VAL A 556 -1.43 -5.34 26.02
CA VAL A 556 -1.00 -4.00 25.62
C VAL A 556 -2.01 -2.98 26.13
N ILE A 557 -1.52 -1.86 26.66
CA ILE A 557 -2.35 -0.72 27.07
C ILE A 557 -2.22 0.38 26.03
N ILE A 558 -3.33 0.70 25.38
CA ILE A 558 -3.45 1.79 24.41
C ILE A 558 -4.08 3.00 25.12
N GLU A 559 -3.60 4.18 24.80
CA GLU A 559 -4.09 5.45 25.29
C GLU A 559 -4.42 6.39 24.13
N GLN A 560 -5.47 7.19 24.32
CA GLN A 560 -5.87 8.24 23.39
C GLN A 560 -4.68 9.15 23.03
N ALA A 561 -4.60 9.54 21.77
CA ALA A 561 -3.62 10.52 21.32
C ALA A 561 -3.68 11.80 22.18
N PRO A 562 -2.53 12.39 22.53
CA PRO A 562 -2.50 13.65 23.27
C PRO A 562 -3.20 14.73 22.44
N ALA A 563 -4.08 15.51 23.08
CA ALA A 563 -4.71 16.65 22.43
C ALA A 563 -3.62 17.56 21.84
N VAL A 564 -3.72 17.85 20.54
CA VAL A 564 -2.96 18.94 19.94
C VAL A 564 -3.43 20.21 20.67
N PRO A 565 -2.55 20.96 21.35
CA PRO A 565 -2.95 22.20 22.00
C PRO A 565 -3.64 23.07 20.95
N ALA A 566 -4.79 23.66 21.27
CA ALA A 566 -5.47 24.60 20.35
C ALA A 566 -4.56 25.79 19.96
N ASP A 567 -3.51 26.05 20.75
CA ASP A 567 -2.48 27.06 20.49
C ASP A 567 -1.32 26.53 19.61
N ALA A 568 -1.28 25.23 19.28
CA ALA A 568 -0.28 24.63 18.39
C ALA A 568 -0.62 24.75 16.90
N GLU A 569 -1.79 25.29 16.54
CA GLU A 569 -2.00 25.97 15.25
C GLU A 569 -1.15 27.25 15.14
N SER A 570 -0.54 27.71 16.25
CA SER A 570 0.46 28.78 16.30
C SER A 570 1.80 28.31 16.88
N VAL A 571 2.31 27.14 16.47
CA VAL A 571 3.75 26.88 16.62
C VAL A 571 4.48 27.85 15.70
N GLU A 572 4.95 28.96 16.27
CA GLU A 572 5.94 29.81 15.62
C GLU A 572 7.09 28.91 15.13
N PRO A 573 7.44 28.94 13.82
CA PRO A 573 8.61 28.26 13.34
C PRO A 573 9.83 28.76 14.11
N ALA A 574 10.77 27.87 14.41
CA ALA A 574 12.00 28.18 15.13
C ALA A 574 12.62 29.49 14.58
N GLN A 575 12.64 30.52 15.43
CA GLN A 575 13.10 31.87 15.08
C GLN A 575 14.48 31.83 14.42
N PRO A 576 14.63 32.30 13.17
CA PRO A 576 15.89 32.86 12.72
C PRO A 576 16.18 34.10 13.58
N ALA A 577 17.44 34.31 13.94
CA ALA A 577 17.89 35.36 14.84
C ALA A 577 17.24 36.74 14.54
N GLU A 578 16.79 37.39 15.62
CA GLU A 578 16.05 38.66 15.64
C GLU A 578 16.72 39.80 14.84
N THR A 579 15.96 40.40 13.89
CA THR A 579 15.87 41.86 13.71
C THR A 579 14.59 42.30 12.96
N THR A 580 13.63 42.83 13.73
CA THR A 580 12.58 43.86 13.45
C THR A 580 11.37 43.59 12.51
N PRO A 581 10.19 44.21 12.82
CA PRO A 581 8.87 43.68 12.46
C PRO A 581 8.13 44.44 11.34
N ALA A 582 7.36 43.72 10.54
CA ALA A 582 6.19 44.23 9.82
C ALA A 582 5.10 43.15 9.79
N ALA A 583 3.86 43.55 10.09
CA ALA A 583 2.70 42.67 10.18
C ALA A 583 2.47 41.91 8.85
N VAL A 584 2.54 40.58 8.89
CA VAL A 584 2.19 39.72 7.76
C VAL A 584 0.66 39.65 7.68
N THR A 585 0.08 40.40 6.75
CA THR A 585 -1.27 40.14 6.25
C THR A 585 -1.29 38.78 5.55
N ALA A 586 -2.31 37.95 5.79
CA ALA A 586 -2.48 36.65 5.14
C ALA A 586 -2.24 36.74 3.63
N ALA A 587 -1.40 35.86 3.09
CA ALA A 587 -1.06 35.84 1.66
C ALA A 587 -2.34 35.65 0.82
N PRO A 588 -2.47 36.35 -0.33
CA PRO A 588 -3.64 36.19 -1.19
C PRO A 588 -3.77 34.75 -1.72
N ALA A 589 -5.03 34.30 -1.90
CA ALA A 589 -5.33 32.98 -2.45
C ALA A 589 -4.69 32.78 -3.84
N TRP A 590 -4.21 31.56 -4.10
CA TRP A 590 -3.65 31.22 -5.41
C TRP A 590 -4.74 31.11 -6.47
N ALA A 591 -4.46 31.63 -7.67
CA ALA A 591 -5.35 31.47 -8.83
C ALA A 591 -5.38 30.03 -9.39
N ALA A 592 -4.39 29.21 -9.03
CA ALA A 592 -4.33 27.79 -9.37
C ALA A 592 -3.45 27.03 -8.39
N VAL A 593 -3.91 25.87 -7.95
CA VAL A 593 -3.22 24.94 -7.04
C VAL A 593 -2.81 23.69 -7.83
N PRO A 594 -1.54 23.27 -7.78
CA PRO A 594 -1.08 22.04 -8.42
C PRO A 594 -1.30 20.82 -7.51
N VAL A 595 -2.13 19.87 -7.94
CA VAL A 595 -2.33 18.57 -7.27
C VAL A 595 -1.51 17.52 -8.04
N PRO A 596 -0.30 17.16 -7.58
CA PRO A 596 0.51 16.12 -8.23
C PRO A 596 -0.03 14.72 -7.88
N LEU A 597 -0.01 13.83 -8.86
CA LEU A 597 -0.30 12.41 -8.74
C LEU A 597 0.81 11.63 -9.43
N SER A 598 1.11 10.44 -8.92
CA SER A 598 1.98 9.51 -9.63
C SER A 598 1.62 8.07 -9.36
N ALA A 599 1.95 7.18 -10.30
CA ALA A 599 1.79 5.74 -10.15
C ALA A 599 2.78 4.96 -11.02
N ARG A 600 2.83 3.63 -10.83
CA ARG A 600 3.67 2.72 -11.63
C ARG A 600 3.07 2.30 -12.97
N SER A 601 1.81 2.64 -13.21
CA SER A 601 1.13 2.41 -14.49
C SER A 601 0.07 3.49 -14.73
N GLU A 602 -0.33 3.65 -15.98
CA GLU A 602 -1.40 4.59 -16.37
C GLU A 602 -2.74 4.22 -15.72
N THR A 603 -3.04 2.92 -15.62
CA THR A 603 -4.27 2.44 -14.96
C THR A 603 -4.26 2.75 -13.46
N ALA A 604 -3.11 2.58 -12.79
CA ALA A 604 -2.98 2.97 -11.39
C ALA A 604 -3.10 4.48 -11.22
N LEU A 605 -2.53 5.29 -12.12
CA LEU A 605 -2.65 6.75 -12.10
C LEU A 605 -4.12 7.20 -12.24
N ALA A 606 -4.88 6.57 -13.14
CA ALA A 606 -6.31 6.78 -13.28
C ALA A 606 -7.08 6.36 -12.00
N GLY A 607 -6.70 5.24 -11.38
CA GLY A 607 -7.24 4.79 -10.10
C GLY A 607 -6.99 5.77 -8.96
N GLN A 608 -5.81 6.37 -8.90
CA GLN A 608 -5.47 7.43 -7.93
C GLN A 608 -6.34 8.68 -8.13
N ALA A 609 -6.49 9.12 -9.38
CA ALA A 609 -7.34 10.26 -9.70
C ALA A 609 -8.80 10.02 -9.29
N LEU A 610 -9.30 8.81 -9.53
CA LEU A 610 -10.64 8.40 -9.12
C LEU A 610 -10.79 8.37 -7.59
N ALA A 611 -9.77 7.91 -6.86
CA ALA A 611 -9.80 7.83 -5.41
C ALA A 611 -9.72 9.21 -4.73
N LEU A 612 -9.05 10.20 -5.34
CA LEU A 612 -8.93 11.55 -4.79
C LEU A 612 -10.18 12.42 -5.00
N ALA A 613 -10.93 12.22 -6.08
CA ALA A 613 -12.09 13.06 -6.40
C ALA A 613 -13.13 13.15 -5.25
N PRO A 614 -13.50 12.05 -4.56
CA PRO A 614 -14.42 12.09 -3.42
C PRO A 614 -13.99 12.97 -2.25
N LEU A 615 -12.71 13.31 -2.09
CA LEU A 615 -12.27 14.21 -1.01
C LEU A 615 -12.74 15.65 -1.22
N LEU A 616 -12.99 16.04 -2.47
CA LEU A 616 -13.43 17.39 -2.84
C LEU A 616 -14.95 17.50 -3.02
N GLU A 617 -15.66 16.37 -3.13
CA GLU A 617 -17.11 16.33 -3.37
C GLU A 617 -17.96 16.88 -2.19
N PRO A 618 -17.68 16.56 -0.91
CA PRO A 618 -18.45 17.08 0.22
C PRO A 618 -18.48 18.61 0.30
N VAL A 619 -17.37 19.27 -0.08
CA VAL A 619 -17.28 20.74 -0.14
C VAL A 619 -18.23 21.28 -1.21
N LEU A 620 -18.31 20.62 -2.36
CA LEU A 620 -19.23 20.99 -3.44
C LEU A 620 -20.69 20.81 -3.02
N GLU A 621 -21.01 19.69 -2.36
CA GLU A 621 -22.37 19.41 -1.88
C GLU A 621 -22.82 20.44 -0.83
N SER A 622 -21.98 20.73 0.17
CA SER A 622 -22.26 21.74 1.20
C SER A 622 -22.48 23.14 0.61
N ALA A 623 -21.67 23.53 -0.38
CA ALA A 623 -21.81 24.83 -1.04
C ALA A 623 -23.07 24.93 -1.93
N LEU A 624 -23.49 23.82 -2.57
CA LEU A 624 -24.76 23.73 -3.30
C LEU A 624 -25.96 23.82 -2.34
N GLU A 625 -25.92 23.13 -1.21
CA GLU A 625 -26.99 23.14 -0.20
C GLU A 625 -27.15 24.51 0.48
N SER A 626 -26.05 25.23 0.69
CA SER A 626 -26.03 26.58 1.29
C SER A 626 -26.32 27.72 0.32
N GLY A 627 -26.42 27.44 -0.99
CA GLY A 627 -26.65 28.44 -2.04
C GLY A 627 -25.47 29.38 -2.27
N GLN A 628 -24.25 28.98 -1.90
CA GLN A 628 -23.01 29.76 -2.02
C GLN A 628 -22.23 29.42 -3.30
N GLU A 629 -22.92 29.14 -4.41
CA GLU A 629 -22.30 28.73 -5.68
C GLU A 629 -21.25 29.73 -6.21
N SER A 630 -21.47 31.04 -6.00
CA SER A 630 -20.50 32.09 -6.39
C SER A 630 -19.20 32.08 -5.56
N ALA A 631 -19.21 31.51 -4.35
CA ALA A 631 -18.02 31.36 -3.50
C ALA A 631 -17.08 30.24 -4.00
N LEU A 632 -17.66 29.19 -4.60
CA LEU A 632 -16.93 28.11 -5.26
C LEU A 632 -16.22 28.59 -6.54
N GLU A 633 -16.81 29.56 -7.24
CA GLU A 633 -16.25 30.14 -8.48
C GLU A 633 -15.20 31.23 -8.18
N SER A 634 -15.27 31.89 -7.01
CA SER A 634 -14.35 32.96 -6.60
C SER A 634 -13.17 32.50 -5.73
N GLY A 635 -13.05 31.19 -5.43
CA GLY A 635 -11.90 30.60 -4.72
C GLY A 635 -11.90 30.79 -3.20
N ALA A 636 -13.00 31.26 -2.60
CA ALA A 636 -13.10 31.54 -1.16
C ALA A 636 -13.05 30.29 -0.26
N GLU A 637 -13.32 29.10 -0.81
CA GLU A 637 -13.24 27.80 -0.12
C GLU A 637 -12.10 26.90 -0.66
N SER A 638 -10.97 27.51 -1.08
CA SER A 638 -9.80 26.80 -1.64
C SER A 638 -8.95 26.03 -0.60
N GLY A 639 -9.27 26.13 0.70
CA GLY A 639 -8.53 25.47 1.79
C GLY A 639 -8.41 23.96 1.59
N THR A 640 -9.53 23.26 1.39
CA THR A 640 -9.53 21.80 1.19
C THR A 640 -8.78 21.36 -0.07
N LEU A 641 -8.89 22.14 -1.17
CA LEU A 641 -8.11 21.84 -2.39
C LEU A 641 -6.60 22.01 -2.13
N THR A 642 -6.23 23.04 -1.38
CA THR A 642 -4.84 23.31 -0.99
C THR A 642 -4.30 22.21 -0.08
N ASP A 643 -5.09 21.74 0.87
CA ASP A 643 -4.74 20.63 1.78
C ASP A 643 -4.54 19.31 1.02
N VAL A 644 -5.45 18.98 0.08
CA VAL A 644 -5.31 17.81 -0.80
C VAL A 644 -4.03 17.91 -1.61
N ALA A 645 -3.79 19.07 -2.24
CA ALA A 645 -2.62 19.30 -3.07
C ALA A 645 -1.30 19.19 -2.28
N PHE A 646 -1.24 19.86 -1.13
CA PHE A 646 -0.09 19.85 -0.24
C PHE A 646 0.21 18.44 0.29
N SER A 647 -0.83 17.72 0.70
CA SER A 647 -0.71 16.34 1.18
C SER A 647 -0.22 15.43 0.05
N ALA A 648 -0.77 15.54 -1.15
CA ALA A 648 -0.38 14.72 -2.30
C ALA A 648 1.08 14.99 -2.70
N ALA A 649 1.52 16.24 -2.58
CA ALA A 649 2.86 16.67 -2.97
C ALA A 649 3.97 16.34 -1.94
N THR A 650 3.62 16.22 -0.66
CA THR A 650 4.62 16.11 0.43
C THR A 650 4.59 14.79 1.20
N THR A 651 3.60 13.93 0.98
CA THR A 651 3.39 12.70 1.78
C THR A 651 3.32 11.42 0.94
N ARG A 652 3.63 11.50 -0.36
CA ARG A 652 3.51 10.39 -1.31
C ARG A 652 4.81 10.15 -2.06
N SER A 653 5.10 8.89 -2.38
CA SER A 653 6.18 8.55 -3.31
C SER A 653 5.90 9.12 -4.69
N VAL A 654 6.97 9.49 -5.39
CA VAL A 654 6.92 9.93 -6.79
C VAL A 654 7.33 8.78 -7.71
N PHE A 655 6.40 8.33 -8.55
CA PHE A 655 6.57 7.24 -9.51
C PHE A 655 6.78 7.73 -10.96
N GLU A 656 6.87 6.79 -11.88
CA GLU A 656 7.19 7.01 -13.30
C GLU A 656 6.04 7.64 -14.08
N TYR A 657 4.80 7.20 -13.89
CA TYR A 657 3.64 7.79 -14.57
C TYR A 657 3.11 8.93 -13.72
N ARG A 658 3.19 10.17 -14.22
CA ARG A 658 2.89 11.37 -13.44
C ARG A 658 1.78 12.18 -14.09
N ALA A 659 0.94 12.77 -13.25
CA ALA A 659 -0.01 13.79 -13.64
C ALA A 659 0.02 14.94 -12.63
N VAL A 660 -0.29 16.14 -13.08
CA VAL A 660 -0.59 17.26 -12.19
C VAL A 660 -1.90 17.89 -12.64
N VAL A 661 -2.86 17.96 -11.74
CA VAL A 661 -4.09 18.73 -11.92
C VAL A 661 -3.84 20.15 -11.44
N VAL A 662 -3.95 21.13 -12.33
CA VAL A 662 -3.81 22.56 -12.03
C VAL A 662 -5.21 23.15 -11.95
N ALA A 663 -5.70 23.41 -10.74
CA ALA A 663 -7.09 23.84 -10.51
C ALA A 663 -7.17 25.09 -9.63
N GLY A 664 -7.99 26.07 -10.02
CA GLY A 664 -8.30 27.27 -9.23
C GLY A 664 -9.50 27.10 -8.29
N SER A 665 -10.23 25.99 -8.36
CA SER A 665 -11.36 25.69 -7.48
C SER A 665 -11.57 24.17 -7.27
N PRO A 666 -12.22 23.75 -6.18
CA PRO A 666 -12.58 22.34 -5.98
C PRO A 666 -13.39 21.75 -7.14
N ARG A 667 -14.28 22.55 -7.76
CA ARG A 667 -15.10 22.12 -8.92
C ARG A 667 -14.27 21.86 -10.17
N GLU A 668 -13.24 22.66 -10.40
CA GLU A 668 -12.26 22.46 -11.47
C GLU A 668 -11.41 21.21 -11.18
N GLY A 669 -10.97 21.04 -9.94
CA GLY A 669 -10.23 19.87 -9.46
C GLY A 669 -10.97 18.56 -9.68
N VAL A 670 -12.22 18.44 -9.22
CA VAL A 670 -13.05 17.23 -9.39
C VAL A 670 -13.26 16.89 -10.87
N ARG A 671 -13.53 17.89 -11.71
CA ARG A 671 -13.69 17.66 -13.16
C ARG A 671 -12.41 17.13 -13.79
N ALA A 672 -11.27 17.72 -13.45
CA ALA A 672 -9.97 17.30 -13.98
C ALA A 672 -9.58 15.90 -13.49
N LEU A 673 -9.77 15.59 -12.20
CA LEU A 673 -9.51 14.26 -11.64
C LEU A 673 -10.40 13.19 -12.29
N LYS A 674 -11.69 13.45 -12.49
CA LYS A 674 -12.61 12.52 -13.20
C LYS A 674 -12.24 12.36 -14.66
N ALA A 675 -11.81 13.42 -15.34
CA ALA A 675 -11.35 13.34 -16.73
C ALA A 675 -10.07 12.48 -16.86
N LEU A 676 -9.12 12.64 -15.93
CA LEU A 676 -7.93 11.81 -15.85
C LEU A 676 -8.28 10.34 -15.59
N ALA A 677 -9.25 10.07 -14.71
CA ALA A 677 -9.70 8.71 -14.42
C ALA A 677 -10.41 8.01 -15.60
N ALA A 678 -11.11 8.76 -16.46
CA ALA A 678 -11.94 8.21 -17.55
C ALA A 678 -11.14 7.80 -18.80
N ALA A 679 -9.89 8.24 -18.94
CA ALA A 679 -9.07 8.07 -20.14
C ALA A 679 -7.68 7.46 -19.80
N PRO A 680 -7.61 6.23 -19.27
CA PRO A 680 -6.33 5.58 -19.00
C PRO A 680 -5.57 5.30 -20.30
N GLY A 681 -4.35 5.83 -20.42
CA GLY A 681 -3.43 5.56 -21.53
C GLY A 681 -3.71 6.29 -22.85
N SER A 682 -4.71 7.16 -22.87
CA SER A 682 -4.75 8.25 -23.84
C SER A 682 -4.36 9.53 -23.12
N ALA A 683 -3.59 10.40 -23.78
CA ALA A 683 -3.57 11.80 -23.36
C ALA A 683 -5.05 12.22 -23.30
N PRO A 684 -5.59 12.58 -22.11
CA PRO A 684 -6.90 13.21 -22.06
C PRO A 684 -6.85 14.33 -23.09
N ALA A 685 -7.92 14.60 -23.86
CA ALA A 685 -7.92 15.79 -24.72
C ALA A 685 -7.52 16.95 -23.83
N ALA A 686 -6.27 17.40 -23.96
CA ALA A 686 -5.53 17.93 -22.82
C ALA A 686 -6.21 19.22 -22.41
N GLY A 687 -7.02 19.12 -21.37
CA GLY A 687 -7.72 20.28 -20.84
C GLY A 687 -6.65 21.22 -20.32
N GLU A 688 -6.94 22.52 -20.31
CA GLU A 688 -6.06 23.56 -19.77
C GLU A 688 -5.62 23.33 -18.30
N ASN A 689 -6.08 22.26 -17.65
CA ASN A 689 -5.91 21.96 -16.23
C ASN A 689 -5.21 20.63 -15.93
N ILE A 690 -4.84 19.83 -16.92
CA ILE A 690 -4.16 18.53 -16.70
C ILE A 690 -2.84 18.54 -17.45
N VAL A 691 -1.77 18.15 -16.77
CA VAL A 691 -0.45 17.92 -17.37
C VAL A 691 -0.03 16.49 -17.03
N THR A 692 0.23 15.65 -18.02
CA THR A 692 0.64 14.24 -17.85
C THR A 692 1.99 13.99 -18.50
N GLY A 693 2.75 13.02 -18.00
CA GLY A 693 4.00 12.60 -18.62
C GLY A 693 4.74 11.53 -17.83
N THR A 694 5.87 11.12 -18.37
CA THR A 694 6.84 10.23 -17.74
C THR A 694 8.23 10.89 -17.72
N PRO A 695 9.11 10.53 -16.77
CA PRO A 695 10.48 11.00 -16.76
C PRO A 695 11.20 10.74 -18.08
N VAL A 696 11.83 11.78 -18.63
CA VAL A 696 12.66 11.69 -19.83
C VAL A 696 14.13 11.83 -19.45
N ALA A 697 15.01 11.18 -20.21
CA ALA A 697 16.45 11.36 -20.04
C ALA A 697 16.90 12.63 -20.78
N GLY A 698 17.52 13.57 -20.07
CA GLY A 698 18.09 14.78 -20.64
C GLY A 698 18.05 15.97 -19.67
N GLY A 699 18.75 17.04 -20.03
CA GLY A 699 18.90 18.25 -19.23
C GLY A 699 17.79 19.28 -19.45
N THR A 700 17.76 20.26 -18.57
CA THR A 700 16.86 21.43 -18.61
C THR A 700 17.64 22.68 -19.01
N ALA A 701 17.21 23.37 -20.06
CA ALA A 701 17.75 24.66 -20.48
C ALA A 701 16.83 25.80 -20.07
N PHE A 702 17.37 26.84 -19.45
CA PHE A 702 16.63 28.09 -19.18
C PHE A 702 16.91 29.12 -20.26
N LEU A 703 15.83 29.67 -20.82
CA LEU A 703 15.81 30.67 -21.88
C LEU A 703 15.41 32.02 -21.29
N PHE A 704 16.27 33.02 -21.42
CA PHE A 704 16.03 34.39 -20.93
C PHE A 704 15.61 35.31 -22.09
N THR A 705 14.48 36.00 -21.95
CA THR A 705 13.83 36.71 -23.04
C THR A 705 14.51 38.01 -23.48
N GLY A 706 14.36 38.32 -24.77
CA GLY A 706 14.85 39.56 -25.35
C GLY A 706 13.83 40.70 -25.24
N GLN A 707 14.26 41.90 -25.67
CA GLN A 707 13.36 43.06 -25.77
C GLN A 707 12.26 42.82 -26.81
N GLY A 708 11.02 43.17 -26.44
CA GLY A 708 9.83 43.00 -27.26
C GLY A 708 8.70 42.25 -26.57
N ALA A 709 9.01 41.49 -25.51
CA ALA A 709 8.03 40.73 -24.72
C ALA A 709 7.38 41.54 -23.59
N GLN A 710 7.97 42.68 -23.20
CA GLN A 710 7.47 43.49 -22.10
C GLN A 710 6.05 44.01 -22.34
N ARG A 711 5.23 44.00 -21.30
CA ARG A 711 3.85 44.52 -21.29
C ARG A 711 3.53 45.17 -19.95
N LEU A 712 2.58 46.11 -19.95
CA LEU A 712 2.07 46.67 -18.70
C LEU A 712 1.49 45.56 -17.82
N GLY A 713 1.73 45.68 -16.52
CA GLY A 713 1.24 44.74 -15.51
C GLY A 713 1.91 43.37 -15.53
N MET A 714 2.97 43.16 -16.33
CA MET A 714 3.71 41.88 -16.32
C MET A 714 4.25 41.58 -14.92
N ALA A 715 4.06 40.33 -14.49
CA ALA A 715 4.50 39.79 -13.21
C ALA A 715 3.85 40.43 -11.97
N ALA A 716 2.84 41.29 -12.14
CA ALA A 716 2.13 41.89 -11.02
C ALA A 716 1.38 40.86 -10.18
N GLU A 717 0.89 39.78 -10.81
CA GLU A 717 0.24 38.68 -10.10
C GLU A 717 1.26 37.86 -9.30
N LEU A 718 2.39 37.51 -9.93
CA LEU A 718 3.47 36.76 -9.28
C LEU A 718 4.08 37.54 -8.11
N TYR A 719 4.28 38.84 -8.28
CA TYR A 719 4.73 39.75 -7.23
C TYR A 719 3.84 39.72 -5.99
N ARG A 720 2.52 39.67 -6.18
CA ARG A 720 1.56 39.58 -5.06
C ARG A 720 1.47 38.18 -4.46
N ALA A 721 1.68 37.14 -5.26
CA ALA A 721 1.49 35.76 -4.86
C ALA A 721 2.71 35.13 -4.17
N HIS A 722 3.92 35.56 -4.51
CA HIS A 722 5.16 34.86 -4.15
C HIS A 722 6.18 35.80 -3.49
N PRO A 723 6.40 35.71 -2.17
CA PRO A 723 7.34 36.58 -1.45
C PRO A 723 8.78 36.53 -1.98
N VAL A 724 9.29 35.35 -2.35
CA VAL A 724 10.64 35.20 -2.92
C VAL A 724 10.77 35.94 -4.25
N PHE A 725 9.73 35.88 -5.09
CA PHE A 725 9.69 36.65 -6.33
C PHE A 725 9.68 38.14 -6.03
N ALA A 726 8.85 38.57 -5.09
CA ALA A 726 8.72 39.97 -4.71
C ALA A 726 10.04 40.55 -4.19
N GLU A 727 10.71 39.85 -3.28
CA GLU A 727 12.00 40.26 -2.71
C GLU A 727 13.08 40.36 -3.79
N ALA A 728 13.24 39.34 -4.64
CA ALA A 728 14.22 39.36 -5.72
C ALA A 728 13.93 40.45 -6.77
N PHE A 729 12.65 40.69 -7.07
CA PHE A 729 12.22 41.76 -7.95
C PHE A 729 12.52 43.13 -7.35
N ASP A 730 12.21 43.34 -6.08
CA ASP A 730 12.44 44.59 -5.36
C ASP A 730 13.94 44.89 -5.26
N ASP A 731 14.75 43.88 -4.95
CA ASP A 731 16.21 43.99 -4.93
C ASP A 731 16.79 44.44 -6.27
N ALA A 732 16.32 43.87 -7.39
CA ALA A 732 16.76 44.26 -8.72
C ALA A 732 16.28 45.67 -9.08
N VAL A 733 15.01 45.99 -8.80
CA VAL A 733 14.41 47.31 -9.07
C VAL A 733 15.12 48.41 -8.29
N ASP A 734 15.37 48.22 -7.00
CA ASP A 734 16.01 49.23 -6.14
C ASP A 734 17.40 49.60 -6.65
N ARG A 735 18.15 48.64 -7.20
CA ARG A 735 19.48 48.85 -7.80
C ARG A 735 19.41 49.52 -9.18
N LEU A 736 18.43 49.13 -9.99
CA LEU A 736 18.20 49.72 -11.32
C LEU A 736 17.71 51.18 -11.21
N ASP A 737 16.83 51.47 -10.26
CA ASP A 737 16.24 52.80 -10.03
C ASP A 737 17.28 53.85 -9.66
N LEU A 738 18.46 53.46 -9.17
CA LEU A 738 19.60 54.37 -8.98
C LEU A 738 20.10 55.01 -10.29
N GLN A 739 19.77 54.41 -11.45
CA GLN A 739 20.22 54.81 -12.77
C GLN A 739 19.07 55.27 -13.68
N LEU A 740 17.81 55.21 -13.22
CA LEU A 740 16.63 55.54 -14.00
C LEU A 740 16.04 56.88 -13.56
N ASP A 741 15.45 57.62 -14.51
CA ASP A 741 14.82 58.92 -14.23
C ASP A 741 13.45 58.78 -13.54
N ARG A 742 12.88 57.57 -13.56
CA ARG A 742 11.61 57.23 -12.93
C ARG A 742 11.66 55.84 -12.29
N PRO A 743 10.91 55.63 -11.19
CA PRO A 743 10.84 54.32 -10.55
C PRO A 743 10.25 53.26 -11.49
N LEU A 744 11.00 52.18 -11.71
CA LEU A 744 10.67 51.15 -12.69
C LEU A 744 9.34 50.46 -12.40
N ARG A 745 9.02 50.23 -11.12
CA ARG A 745 7.75 49.63 -10.70
C ARG A 745 6.54 50.47 -11.11
N GLU A 746 6.62 51.79 -10.97
CA GLU A 746 5.53 52.70 -11.35
C GLU A 746 5.29 52.67 -12.86
N VAL A 747 6.36 52.53 -13.65
CA VAL A 747 6.28 52.40 -15.11
C VAL A 747 5.68 51.05 -15.49
N MET A 748 6.14 49.96 -14.87
CA MET A 748 5.67 48.60 -15.17
C MET A 748 4.20 48.38 -14.81
N PHE A 749 3.76 48.87 -13.65
CA PHE A 749 2.38 48.71 -13.15
C PHE A 749 1.49 49.92 -13.42
N GLY A 750 2.00 50.88 -14.21
CA GLY A 750 1.26 52.07 -14.64
C GLY A 750 0.32 51.82 -15.82
N THR A 751 -0.07 52.91 -16.48
CA THR A 751 -1.01 52.89 -17.61
C THR A 751 -0.38 53.34 -18.94
N ASP A 752 0.87 53.81 -18.93
CA ASP A 752 1.55 54.33 -20.12
C ASP A 752 2.44 53.25 -20.75
N GLU A 753 1.91 52.60 -21.79
CA GLU A 753 2.62 51.52 -22.48
C GLU A 753 3.81 52.03 -23.29
N ASP A 754 3.75 53.28 -23.78
CA ASP A 754 4.82 53.86 -24.58
C ASP A 754 6.03 54.23 -23.70
N GLU A 755 5.78 54.60 -22.43
CA GLU A 755 6.82 54.79 -21.44
C GLU A 755 7.57 53.50 -21.10
N LEU A 756 6.87 52.38 -20.90
CA LEU A 756 7.49 51.07 -20.68
C LEU A 756 8.29 50.59 -21.91
N ARG A 757 7.85 50.98 -23.12
CA ARG A 757 8.54 50.62 -24.38
C ARG A 757 9.84 51.38 -24.61
N GLN A 758 10.10 52.47 -23.89
CA GLN A 758 11.39 53.14 -23.96
C GLN A 758 12.50 52.15 -23.57
N THR A 759 13.59 52.13 -24.32
CA THR A 759 14.68 51.14 -24.17
C THR A 759 15.23 51.13 -22.75
N GLY A 760 15.34 52.32 -22.14
CA GLY A 760 15.74 52.50 -20.74
C GLY A 760 14.91 51.65 -19.78
N HIS A 761 13.58 51.76 -19.83
CA HIS A 761 12.68 51.03 -18.95
C HIS A 761 12.49 49.57 -19.39
N ALA A 762 12.33 49.29 -20.69
CA ALA A 762 12.03 47.96 -21.21
C ALA A 762 13.09 46.92 -20.81
N GLN A 763 14.39 47.26 -20.98
CA GLN A 763 15.48 46.33 -20.69
C GLN A 763 15.64 46.09 -19.19
N CYS A 764 15.56 47.16 -18.39
CA CYS A 764 15.62 47.06 -16.93
C CYS A 764 14.44 46.24 -16.38
N ALA A 765 13.23 46.46 -16.92
CA ALA A 765 12.02 45.73 -16.53
C ALA A 765 12.11 44.23 -16.85
N LEU A 766 12.60 43.87 -18.03
CA LEU A 766 12.80 42.47 -18.42
C LEU A 766 13.83 41.80 -17.50
N PHE A 767 14.98 42.43 -17.28
CA PHE A 767 16.01 41.91 -16.39
C PHE A 767 15.47 41.68 -14.97
N ALA A 768 14.75 42.65 -14.39
CA ALA A 768 14.19 42.50 -13.05
C ALA A 768 13.19 41.33 -12.95
N VAL A 769 12.31 41.16 -13.93
CA VAL A 769 11.35 40.03 -13.97
C VAL A 769 12.09 38.70 -14.13
N GLU A 770 13.07 38.63 -15.02
CA GLU A 770 13.82 37.41 -15.31
C GLU A 770 14.67 36.94 -14.11
N VAL A 771 15.30 37.87 -13.40
CA VAL A 771 16.01 37.62 -12.14
C VAL A 771 15.06 37.08 -11.07
N ALA A 772 13.88 37.68 -10.93
CA ALA A 772 12.88 37.25 -9.95
C ALA A 772 12.27 35.87 -10.28
N LEU A 773 12.02 35.57 -11.57
CA LEU A 773 11.60 34.24 -12.03
C LEU A 773 12.67 33.17 -11.74
N PHE A 774 13.94 33.51 -11.99
CA PHE A 774 15.06 32.61 -11.70
C PHE A 774 15.15 32.31 -10.20
N ALA A 775 15.12 33.34 -9.34
CA ALA A 775 15.16 33.18 -7.89
C ALA A 775 13.97 32.34 -7.37
N LEU A 776 12.77 32.52 -7.94
CA LEU A 776 11.60 31.73 -7.56
C LEU A 776 11.77 30.24 -7.88
N LEU A 777 12.15 29.89 -9.11
CA LEU A 777 12.44 28.51 -9.48
C LEU A 777 13.59 27.94 -8.66
N GLU A 778 14.60 28.76 -8.36
CA GLU A 778 15.74 28.36 -7.56
C GLU A 778 15.31 27.98 -6.13
N SER A 779 14.39 28.75 -5.53
CA SER A 779 13.83 28.47 -4.21
C SER A 779 13.02 27.17 -4.15
N TRP A 780 12.45 26.74 -5.27
CA TRP A 780 11.72 25.47 -5.41
C TRP A 780 12.62 24.30 -5.81
N GLY A 781 13.93 24.47 -5.74
CA GLY A 781 14.90 23.42 -6.05
C GLY A 781 15.00 23.08 -7.55
N VAL A 782 14.32 23.82 -8.44
CA VAL A 782 14.45 23.65 -9.88
C VAL A 782 15.79 24.25 -10.31
N ARG A 783 16.59 23.48 -11.04
CA ARG A 783 17.93 23.89 -11.49
C ARG A 783 18.07 23.65 -13.00
N PRO A 784 18.63 24.62 -13.75
CA PRO A 784 19.00 24.41 -15.13
C PRO A 784 20.36 23.71 -15.26
N ASP A 785 20.51 22.92 -16.32
CA ASP A 785 21.78 22.36 -16.76
C ASP A 785 22.52 23.29 -17.72
N VAL A 786 21.76 24.11 -18.48
CA VAL A 786 22.29 25.05 -19.47
C VAL A 786 21.48 26.35 -19.43
N LEU A 787 22.14 27.50 -19.57
CA LEU A 787 21.48 28.79 -19.76
C LEU A 787 21.71 29.33 -21.16
N LEU A 788 20.70 30.05 -21.66
CA LEU A 788 20.72 30.77 -22.93
C LEU A 788 19.90 32.04 -22.76
N GLY A 789 20.38 33.18 -23.29
CA GLY A 789 19.58 34.40 -23.31
C GLY A 789 19.58 35.08 -24.66
N HIS A 790 18.46 35.69 -25.05
CA HIS A 790 18.33 36.42 -26.31
C HIS A 790 18.58 37.91 -26.11
N SER A 791 19.62 38.47 -26.75
CA SER A 791 19.98 39.88 -26.63
C SER A 791 20.14 40.35 -25.17
N ILE A 792 19.21 41.13 -24.62
CA ILE A 792 19.25 41.56 -23.21
C ILE A 792 19.14 40.38 -22.24
N GLY A 793 18.41 39.32 -22.59
CA GLY A 793 18.30 38.12 -21.76
C GLY A 793 19.64 37.42 -21.53
N GLU A 794 20.65 37.62 -22.40
CA GLU A 794 21.99 37.06 -22.19
C GLU A 794 22.68 37.67 -20.95
N PHE A 795 22.33 38.90 -20.58
CA PHE A 795 22.81 39.53 -19.34
C PHE A 795 22.12 38.93 -18.10
N ALA A 796 20.82 38.61 -18.19
CA ALA A 796 20.11 37.90 -17.14
C ALA A 796 20.65 36.47 -16.95
N ALA A 797 20.94 35.78 -18.07
CA ALA A 797 21.59 34.47 -18.06
C ALA A 797 22.99 34.53 -17.42
N ALA A 798 23.79 35.56 -17.70
CA ALA A 798 25.11 35.74 -17.10
C ALA A 798 25.03 36.01 -15.59
N TYR A 799 24.08 36.83 -15.14
CA TYR A 799 23.79 37.00 -13.72
C TYR A 799 23.40 35.65 -13.07
N ALA A 800 22.47 34.91 -13.68
CA ALA A 800 22.02 33.62 -13.16
C ALA A 800 23.15 32.57 -13.09
N ALA A 801 24.09 32.58 -14.04
CA ALA A 801 25.31 31.78 -13.98
C ALA A 801 26.31 32.24 -12.91
N GLY A 802 26.15 33.44 -12.36
CA GLY A 802 27.05 34.05 -11.39
C GLY A 802 28.26 34.73 -12.02
N VAL A 803 28.19 35.14 -13.29
CA VAL A 803 29.26 35.94 -13.95
C VAL A 803 29.40 37.30 -13.30
N TRP A 804 28.27 37.91 -12.90
CA TRP A 804 28.21 39.17 -12.17
C TRP A 804 27.47 39.03 -10.85
N SER A 805 27.83 39.90 -9.90
CA SER A 805 26.96 40.19 -8.75
C SER A 805 25.67 40.87 -9.22
N LEU A 806 24.62 40.91 -8.38
CA LEU A 806 23.40 41.65 -8.74
C LEU A 806 23.70 43.14 -8.97
N ASP A 807 24.55 43.75 -8.14
CA ASP A 807 24.94 45.15 -8.24
C ASP A 807 25.61 45.45 -9.60
N ASP A 808 26.59 44.62 -9.98
CA ASP A 808 27.31 44.77 -11.25
C ASP A 808 26.40 44.51 -12.45
N ALA A 809 25.54 43.48 -12.39
CA ALA A 809 24.61 43.16 -13.46
C ALA A 809 23.61 44.30 -13.69
N CYS A 810 23.02 44.85 -12.61
CA CYS A 810 22.14 46.01 -12.67
C CYS A 810 22.87 47.24 -13.24
N LEU A 811 24.11 47.50 -12.84
CA LEU A 811 24.91 48.60 -13.37
C LEU A 811 25.15 48.46 -14.89
N VAL A 812 25.54 47.27 -15.34
CA VAL A 812 25.78 46.98 -16.77
C VAL A 812 24.48 47.08 -17.57
N VAL A 813 23.37 46.51 -17.09
CA VAL A 813 22.07 46.54 -17.78
C VAL A 813 21.53 47.96 -17.87
N ALA A 814 21.54 48.71 -16.78
CA ALA A 814 21.08 50.10 -16.79
C ALA A 814 21.96 50.99 -17.68
N ALA A 815 23.28 50.79 -17.66
CA ALA A 815 24.21 51.48 -18.56
C ALA A 815 23.92 51.16 -20.04
N ARG A 816 23.73 49.88 -20.38
CA ARG A 816 23.35 49.44 -21.72
C ARG A 816 22.06 50.14 -22.15
N ALA A 817 21.02 50.06 -21.34
CA ALA A 817 19.70 50.62 -21.64
C ALA A 817 19.75 52.15 -21.84
N ARG A 818 20.43 52.88 -20.92
CA ARG A 818 20.61 54.34 -20.99
C ARG A 818 21.38 54.77 -22.23
N LEU A 819 22.49 54.11 -22.52
CA LEU A 819 23.34 54.45 -23.66
C LEU A 819 22.65 54.17 -24.99
N MET A 820 21.94 53.04 -25.09
CA MET A 820 21.14 52.72 -26.28
C MET A 820 19.98 53.71 -26.49
N GLN A 821 19.33 54.14 -25.40
CA GLN A 821 18.24 55.13 -25.45
C GLN A 821 18.70 56.52 -25.90
N ALA A 822 19.96 56.89 -25.61
CA ALA A 822 20.53 58.20 -25.93
C ALA A 822 20.99 58.33 -27.40
N LEU A 823 21.00 57.23 -28.16
CA LEU A 823 21.36 57.25 -29.58
C LEU A 823 20.31 58.04 -30.40
N PRO A 824 20.69 58.55 -31.58
CA PRO A 824 19.73 59.24 -32.44
C PRO A 824 18.55 58.33 -32.81
N ALA A 825 17.33 58.82 -32.60
CA ALA A 825 16.13 58.15 -33.08
C ALA A 825 16.12 58.16 -34.61
N GLY A 826 15.98 56.98 -35.23
CA GLY A 826 16.07 56.80 -36.68
C GLY A 826 16.73 55.47 -37.03
N GLY A 827 15.91 54.46 -37.28
CA GLY A 827 16.31 53.09 -37.58
C GLY A 827 15.08 52.18 -37.60
N ALA A 828 15.17 51.02 -38.23
CA ALA A 828 14.10 50.04 -38.23
C ALA A 828 14.66 48.63 -38.00
N MET A 829 13.83 47.76 -37.41
CA MET A 829 14.07 46.33 -37.38
C MET A 829 12.87 45.61 -37.99
N VAL A 830 13.12 44.66 -38.89
CA VAL A 830 12.07 43.88 -39.56
C VAL A 830 12.43 42.41 -39.51
N ALA A 831 11.55 41.60 -38.92
CA ALA A 831 11.60 40.15 -39.01
C ALA A 831 11.10 39.71 -40.39
N ILE A 832 11.87 38.85 -41.04
CA ILE A 832 11.61 38.39 -42.41
C ILE A 832 11.62 36.86 -42.42
N ALA A 833 10.63 36.28 -43.09
CA ALA A 833 10.64 34.87 -43.43
C ALA A 833 11.70 34.61 -44.52
N ALA A 834 12.97 34.48 -44.15
CA ALA A 834 14.12 34.26 -45.05
C ALA A 834 15.24 33.49 -44.34
N THR A 835 16.11 32.83 -45.10
CA THR A 835 17.34 32.21 -44.56
C THR A 835 18.45 33.26 -44.38
N GLU A 836 19.46 32.95 -43.56
CA GLU A 836 20.62 33.85 -43.38
C GLU A 836 21.36 34.08 -44.72
N ASP A 837 21.48 33.04 -45.56
CA ASP A 837 22.15 33.14 -46.86
C ASP A 837 21.40 34.00 -47.88
N GLU A 838 20.06 34.06 -47.80
CA GLU A 838 19.24 34.91 -48.67
C GLU A 838 19.43 36.40 -48.35
N VAL A 839 19.65 36.74 -47.07
CA VAL A 839 19.75 38.15 -46.64
C VAL A 839 21.18 38.66 -46.53
N ARG A 840 22.17 37.79 -46.34
CA ARG A 840 23.59 38.17 -46.23
C ARG A 840 24.09 39.05 -47.39
N PRO A 841 23.71 38.82 -48.66
CA PRO A 841 24.11 39.70 -49.78
C PRO A 841 23.54 41.11 -49.72
N LEU A 842 22.52 41.36 -48.88
CA LEU A 842 21.88 42.66 -48.71
C LEU A 842 22.56 43.52 -47.64
N GLU A 843 23.46 42.94 -46.82
CA GLU A 843 24.15 43.68 -45.77
C GLU A 843 25.02 44.82 -46.35
N SER A 844 25.02 45.96 -45.65
CA SER A 844 25.75 47.18 -46.01
C SER A 844 26.05 48.00 -44.76
N GLU A 845 26.72 49.14 -44.90
CA GLU A 845 26.93 50.07 -43.77
C GLU A 845 25.62 50.60 -43.16
N ALA A 846 24.51 50.55 -43.92
CA ALA A 846 23.18 51.00 -43.48
C ALA A 846 22.23 49.85 -43.09
N LEU A 847 22.62 48.58 -43.27
CA LEU A 847 21.76 47.40 -43.07
C LEU A 847 22.58 46.19 -42.60
N ALA A 848 22.23 45.61 -41.46
CA ALA A 848 22.85 44.41 -40.92
C ALA A 848 21.82 43.36 -40.51
N VAL A 849 22.23 42.10 -40.41
CA VAL A 849 21.47 41.07 -39.71
C VAL A 849 21.60 41.31 -38.21
N ALA A 850 20.47 41.45 -37.51
CA ALA A 850 20.43 41.62 -36.06
C ALA A 850 20.23 40.31 -35.30
N ALA A 851 19.46 39.36 -35.87
CA ALA A 851 19.22 38.07 -35.23
C ALA A 851 18.88 36.98 -36.25
N VAL A 852 19.38 35.78 -36.01
CA VAL A 852 18.99 34.55 -36.70
C VAL A 852 18.20 33.72 -35.68
N ASN A 853 16.88 33.90 -35.69
CA ASN A 853 15.95 33.31 -34.71
C ASN A 853 15.43 31.93 -35.12
N GLY A 854 15.68 31.52 -36.36
CA GLY A 854 15.33 30.20 -36.87
C GLY A 854 15.83 30.02 -38.31
N PRO A 855 15.71 28.81 -38.89
CA PRO A 855 16.21 28.51 -40.23
C PRO A 855 15.65 29.42 -41.33
N ARG A 856 14.43 29.94 -41.11
CA ARG A 856 13.73 30.87 -42.01
C ARG A 856 13.18 32.09 -41.28
N ASN A 857 13.78 32.47 -40.16
CA ASN A 857 13.35 33.63 -39.36
C ASN A 857 14.57 34.49 -39.01
N VAL A 858 14.78 35.53 -39.80
CA VAL A 858 15.91 36.45 -39.65
C VAL A 858 15.40 37.87 -39.44
N VAL A 859 16.06 38.63 -38.57
CA VAL A 859 15.75 40.03 -38.29
C VAL A 859 16.80 40.92 -38.92
N LEU A 860 16.38 41.82 -39.79
CA LEU A 860 17.23 42.88 -40.34
C LEU A 860 17.12 44.14 -39.49
N SER A 861 18.22 44.89 -39.36
CA SER A 861 18.33 46.10 -38.55
C SER A 861 19.24 47.12 -39.21
N GLY A 862 18.86 48.39 -39.18
CA GLY A 862 19.66 49.48 -39.76
C GLY A 862 18.83 50.73 -40.02
N GLU A 863 19.27 51.54 -41.00
CA GLU A 863 18.53 52.73 -41.43
C GLU A 863 17.15 52.34 -41.96
N THR A 864 16.12 53.13 -41.62
CA THR A 864 14.72 52.79 -41.93
C THR A 864 14.48 52.51 -43.41
N ASP A 865 15.02 53.33 -44.30
CA ASP A 865 14.79 53.18 -45.74
C ASP A 865 15.49 51.93 -46.29
N ALA A 866 16.71 51.63 -45.83
CA ALA A 866 17.46 50.44 -46.25
C ALA A 866 16.77 49.15 -45.80
N VAL A 867 16.31 49.09 -44.55
CA VAL A 867 15.61 47.93 -43.98
C VAL A 867 14.27 47.71 -44.67
N LEU A 868 13.48 48.76 -44.89
CA LEU A 868 12.18 48.65 -45.56
C LEU A 868 12.33 48.28 -47.04
N ALA A 869 13.35 48.80 -47.72
CA ALA A 869 13.67 48.41 -49.09
C ALA A 869 14.00 46.91 -49.17
N ALA A 870 14.87 46.41 -48.30
CA ALA A 870 15.19 44.98 -48.23
C ALA A 870 13.96 44.12 -47.90
N ALA A 871 13.15 44.53 -46.92
CA ALA A 871 11.91 43.84 -46.57
C ALA A 871 10.90 43.77 -47.74
N SER A 872 10.80 44.85 -48.53
CA SER A 872 9.88 44.92 -49.66
C SER A 872 10.21 43.92 -50.78
N VAL A 873 11.49 43.53 -50.93
CA VAL A 873 11.91 42.50 -51.88
C VAL A 873 11.25 41.16 -51.53
N PHE A 874 11.33 40.76 -50.26
CA PHE A 874 10.73 39.51 -49.78
C PHE A 874 9.20 39.58 -49.72
N GLU A 875 8.63 40.73 -49.38
CA GLU A 875 7.17 40.92 -49.41
C GLU A 875 6.63 40.77 -50.84
N ALA A 876 7.34 41.28 -51.85
CA ALA A 876 6.99 41.11 -53.26
C ALA A 876 7.06 39.64 -53.73
N GLU A 877 7.89 38.82 -53.08
CA GLU A 877 7.96 37.37 -53.27
C GLU A 877 6.89 36.59 -52.48
N GLY A 878 5.98 37.29 -51.79
CA GLY A 878 4.91 36.69 -50.98
C GLY A 878 5.37 36.16 -49.63
N ARG A 879 6.56 36.56 -49.15
CA ARG A 879 7.11 36.12 -47.86
C ARG A 879 6.61 37.03 -46.73
N LYS A 880 6.38 36.45 -45.55
CA LYS A 880 5.92 37.20 -44.37
C LYS A 880 7.04 38.13 -43.89
N THR A 881 6.72 39.41 -43.74
CA THR A 881 7.58 40.42 -43.10
C THR A 881 6.81 41.06 -41.94
N SER A 882 7.52 41.41 -40.86
CA SER A 882 6.92 42.07 -39.69
C SER A 882 7.88 43.09 -39.12
N ARG A 883 7.48 44.36 -39.16
CA ARG A 883 8.25 45.44 -38.55
C ARG A 883 8.16 45.34 -37.03
N LEU A 884 9.31 45.24 -36.37
CA LEU A 884 9.41 45.22 -34.92
C LEU A 884 9.20 46.64 -34.37
N ARG A 885 8.43 46.73 -33.28
CA ARG A 885 8.14 48.01 -32.61
C ARG A 885 9.28 48.35 -31.65
N VAL A 886 10.38 48.83 -32.20
CA VAL A 886 11.57 49.25 -31.47
C VAL A 886 11.91 50.70 -31.80
N SER A 887 12.55 51.39 -30.85
CA SER A 887 12.95 52.79 -30.97
C SER A 887 14.23 52.98 -31.80
N HIS A 888 15.09 51.96 -31.86
CA HIS A 888 16.40 52.00 -32.51
C HIS A 888 16.70 50.69 -33.26
N ALA A 889 17.70 50.75 -34.14
CA ALA A 889 18.21 49.60 -34.89
C ALA A 889 19.28 48.84 -34.09
N PHE A 890 18.87 47.97 -33.16
CA PHE A 890 19.77 47.18 -32.32
C PHE A 890 20.57 46.16 -33.14
N HIS A 891 21.75 45.73 -32.62
CA HIS A 891 22.64 44.77 -33.29
C HIS A 891 23.01 45.21 -34.73
N SER A 892 23.32 46.49 -34.89
CA SER A 892 23.67 47.11 -36.18
C SER A 892 24.72 48.21 -35.99
N PRO A 893 25.33 48.75 -37.07
CA PRO A 893 26.25 49.90 -37.00
C PRO A 893 25.69 51.10 -36.21
N ALA A 894 24.37 51.22 -36.08
CA ALA A 894 23.75 52.27 -35.28
C ALA A 894 24.15 52.24 -33.80
N MET A 895 24.66 51.10 -33.29
CA MET A 895 25.14 50.97 -31.90
C MET A 895 26.58 51.47 -31.72
N ASP A 896 27.36 51.66 -32.79
CA ASP A 896 28.78 52.05 -32.70
C ASP A 896 29.05 53.27 -31.79
N PRO A 897 28.21 54.34 -31.78
CA PRO A 897 28.48 55.53 -30.96
C PRO A 897 28.45 55.28 -29.45
N MET A 898 27.78 54.22 -28.96
CA MET A 898 27.73 53.92 -27.52
C MET A 898 28.84 52.99 -27.03
N LEU A 899 29.53 52.27 -27.94
CA LEU A 899 30.38 51.13 -27.58
C LEU A 899 31.57 51.52 -26.70
N GLU A 900 32.19 52.69 -26.95
CA GLU A 900 33.34 53.14 -26.16
C GLU A 900 32.97 53.44 -24.70
N GLU A 901 31.81 54.07 -24.46
CA GLU A 901 31.33 54.34 -23.11
C GLU A 901 30.88 53.07 -22.41
N PHE A 902 30.18 52.18 -23.12
CA PHE A 902 29.75 50.91 -22.56
C PHE A 902 30.96 50.03 -22.16
N GLY A 903 31.98 49.97 -23.02
CA GLY A 903 33.23 49.26 -22.74
C GLY A 903 34.05 49.85 -21.58
N ARG A 904 33.86 51.14 -21.22
CA ARG A 904 34.44 51.70 -19.99
C ARG A 904 33.74 51.16 -18.74
N ILE A 905 32.43 50.98 -18.79
CA ILE A 905 31.62 50.47 -17.67
C ILE A 905 31.89 48.97 -17.47
N LEU A 906 31.92 48.19 -18.56
CA LEU A 906 32.25 46.77 -18.50
C LEU A 906 33.66 46.49 -17.91
N ARG A 907 34.62 47.39 -18.12
CA ARG A 907 35.96 47.26 -17.49
C ARG A 907 36.00 47.66 -16.01
N ALA A 908 34.93 48.22 -15.48
CA ALA A 908 34.85 48.69 -14.10
C ALA A 908 34.10 47.74 -13.17
N VAL A 909 33.39 46.74 -13.71
CA VAL A 909 32.68 45.72 -12.94
C VAL A 909 33.53 44.47 -12.74
N ASP A 910 33.21 43.70 -11.70
CA ASP A 910 33.92 42.48 -11.36
C ASP A 910 33.28 41.26 -12.04
N TYR A 911 34.10 40.34 -12.55
CA TYR A 911 33.66 39.11 -13.22
C TYR A 911 34.03 37.88 -12.41
N ALA A 912 33.16 36.88 -12.42
CA ALA A 912 33.44 35.53 -11.95
C ALA A 912 33.18 34.48 -13.04
N ALA A 913 33.84 33.33 -12.92
CA ALA A 913 33.60 32.23 -13.84
C ALA A 913 32.16 31.69 -13.67
N PRO A 914 31.46 31.39 -14.78
CA PRO A 914 30.08 30.90 -14.70
C PRO A 914 30.02 29.55 -13.97
N ARG A 915 29.07 29.44 -13.04
CA ARG A 915 28.81 28.23 -12.24
C ARG A 915 27.85 27.26 -12.93
N ILE A 916 27.07 27.76 -13.88
CA ILE A 916 26.14 27.00 -14.72
C ILE A 916 26.61 27.12 -16.16
N PRO A 917 26.69 26.03 -16.94
CA PRO A 917 27.01 26.09 -18.36
C PRO A 917 26.10 27.06 -19.12
N MET A 918 26.70 27.84 -20.02
CA MET A 918 25.99 28.82 -20.84
C MET A 918 26.31 28.63 -22.32
N VAL A 919 25.32 28.84 -23.18
CA VAL A 919 25.51 28.92 -24.63
C VAL A 919 25.46 30.39 -25.05
N SER A 920 26.50 30.83 -25.75
CA SER A 920 26.60 32.19 -26.27
C SER A 920 25.67 32.37 -27.47
N THR A 921 24.83 33.41 -27.43
CA THR A 921 24.08 33.80 -28.63
C THR A 921 24.88 34.69 -29.57
N LEU A 922 26.03 35.22 -29.15
CA LEU A 922 26.97 35.88 -30.05
C LEU A 922 27.70 34.85 -30.94
N LEU A 923 28.18 33.76 -30.34
CA LEU A 923 28.98 32.74 -31.02
C LEU A 923 28.14 31.62 -31.62
N GLY A 924 26.91 31.42 -31.10
CA GLY A 924 26.05 30.29 -31.46
C GLY A 924 26.56 28.95 -30.90
N ALA A 925 27.42 28.98 -29.88
CA ALA A 925 28.13 27.82 -29.34
C ALA A 925 28.43 28.00 -27.83
N PRO A 926 28.79 26.93 -27.10
CA PRO A 926 29.26 27.04 -25.72
C PRO A 926 30.51 27.91 -25.62
N ALA A 927 30.60 28.75 -24.59
CA ALA A 927 31.72 29.66 -24.38
C ALA A 927 32.41 29.42 -23.02
N GLY A 928 33.72 29.67 -22.97
CA GLY A 928 34.57 29.48 -21.79
C GLY A 928 34.59 30.70 -20.86
N ALA A 929 35.11 30.52 -19.64
CA ALA A 929 35.23 31.60 -18.66
C ALA A 929 36.07 32.78 -19.15
N ASP A 930 37.08 32.51 -19.98
CA ASP A 930 37.92 33.52 -20.64
C ASP A 930 37.12 34.45 -21.56
N GLN A 931 36.03 33.94 -22.16
CA GLN A 931 35.15 34.73 -23.03
C GLN A 931 34.07 35.45 -22.21
N TRP A 932 33.42 34.76 -21.26
CA TRP A 932 32.38 35.36 -20.42
C TRP A 932 32.90 36.49 -19.52
N CYS A 933 34.15 36.38 -19.07
CA CYS A 933 34.83 37.38 -18.25
C CYS A 933 35.58 38.45 -19.06
N ASP A 934 35.44 38.45 -20.40
CA ASP A 934 36.06 39.46 -21.26
C ASP A 934 35.08 40.62 -21.51
N PRO A 935 35.38 41.85 -21.06
CA PRO A 935 34.59 43.03 -21.40
C PRO A 935 34.35 43.19 -22.91
N GLU A 936 35.31 42.81 -23.75
CA GLU A 936 35.19 42.94 -25.20
C GLU A 936 34.11 42.03 -25.80
N TYR A 937 33.87 40.85 -25.19
CA TYR A 937 32.76 39.98 -25.57
C TYR A 937 31.42 40.72 -25.49
N TRP A 938 31.20 41.43 -24.38
CA TRP A 938 29.95 42.13 -24.12
C TRP A 938 29.78 43.39 -24.97
N VAL A 939 30.87 44.06 -25.36
CA VAL A 939 30.83 45.13 -26.36
C VAL A 939 30.38 44.59 -27.72
N ARG A 940 30.94 43.45 -28.14
CA ARG A 940 30.56 42.77 -29.39
C ARG A 940 29.12 42.28 -29.34
N GLN A 941 28.65 41.74 -28.21
CA GLN A 941 27.29 41.22 -28.03
C GLN A 941 26.21 42.25 -28.34
N VAL A 942 26.42 43.53 -27.98
CA VAL A 942 25.48 44.63 -28.27
C VAL A 942 25.43 44.98 -29.77
N ARG A 943 26.53 44.74 -30.49
CA ARG A 943 26.73 45.22 -31.86
C ARG A 943 26.52 44.15 -32.93
N GLU A 944 26.89 42.91 -32.66
CA GLU A 944 26.88 41.79 -33.58
C GLU A 944 25.55 41.00 -33.53
N PRO A 945 25.26 40.15 -34.55
CA PRO A 945 23.98 39.45 -34.66
C PRO A 945 23.77 38.39 -33.56
N VAL A 946 22.53 38.26 -33.08
CA VAL A 946 22.09 37.21 -32.14
C VAL A 946 21.84 35.89 -32.89
N ARG A 947 22.72 34.90 -32.72
CA ARG A 947 22.66 33.55 -33.31
C ARG A 947 21.81 32.58 -32.47
N PHE A 948 20.56 32.95 -32.19
CA PHE A 948 19.65 32.18 -31.33
C PHE A 948 19.42 30.75 -31.84
N ALA A 949 19.21 30.57 -33.14
CA ALA A 949 18.97 29.24 -33.72
C ALA A 949 20.15 28.27 -33.55
N ASP A 950 21.38 28.76 -33.72
CA ASP A 950 22.60 27.98 -33.50
C ASP A 950 22.77 27.63 -32.02
N ALA A 951 22.43 28.57 -31.15
CA ALA A 951 22.57 28.41 -29.73
C ALA A 951 21.54 27.44 -29.12
N VAL A 952 20.29 27.41 -29.64
CA VAL A 952 19.30 26.39 -29.27
C VAL A 952 19.76 24.99 -29.66
N ARG A 953 20.31 24.81 -30.88
CA ARG A 953 20.90 23.52 -31.30
C ARG A 953 22.07 23.12 -30.41
N SER A 954 22.96 24.05 -30.09
CA SER A 954 24.07 23.80 -29.16
C SER A 954 23.60 23.40 -27.76
N ALA A 955 22.48 23.93 -27.27
CA ALA A 955 21.90 23.51 -26.00
C ALA A 955 21.42 22.04 -26.07
N THR A 956 20.83 21.63 -27.19
CA THR A 956 20.47 20.22 -27.42
C THR A 956 21.71 19.32 -27.56
N ASP A 957 22.78 19.78 -28.20
CA ASP A 957 24.06 19.06 -28.27
C ASP A 957 24.70 18.87 -26.89
N LEU A 958 24.43 19.80 -25.95
CA LEU A 958 24.78 19.67 -24.53
C LEU A 958 23.82 18.77 -23.73
N GLY A 959 22.81 18.19 -24.38
CA GLY A 959 21.86 17.24 -23.80
C GLY A 959 20.55 17.85 -23.31
N ALA A 960 20.26 19.13 -23.59
CA ALA A 960 19.00 19.74 -23.18
C ALA A 960 17.80 19.24 -24.00
N VAL A 961 16.76 18.79 -23.29
CA VAL A 961 15.49 18.30 -23.88
C VAL A 961 14.26 19.02 -23.30
N THR A 962 14.44 19.81 -22.25
CA THR A 962 13.37 20.60 -21.64
C THR A 962 13.79 22.06 -21.62
N PHE A 963 13.07 22.93 -22.32
CA PHE A 963 13.37 24.35 -22.44
C PHE A 963 12.36 25.16 -21.64
N VAL A 964 12.83 25.93 -20.66
CA VAL A 964 11.98 26.77 -19.80
C VAL A 964 12.25 28.23 -20.11
N GLU A 965 11.23 28.99 -20.49
CA GLU A 965 11.38 30.42 -20.78
C GLU A 965 11.05 31.29 -19.58
N LEU A 966 12.07 31.96 -19.09
CA LEU A 966 12.02 32.99 -18.06
C LEU A 966 11.84 34.32 -18.78
N GLY A 967 10.59 34.79 -18.79
CA GLY A 967 10.20 36.05 -19.40
C GLY A 967 8.70 36.27 -19.29
N PRO A 968 8.20 37.45 -19.67
CA PRO A 968 6.81 37.85 -19.46
C PRO A 968 5.82 37.27 -20.49
N ASP A 969 6.29 36.48 -21.46
CA ASP A 969 5.50 35.85 -22.52
C ASP A 969 6.20 34.58 -23.07
N ALA A 970 5.58 33.87 -24.03
CA ALA A 970 6.08 32.64 -24.64
C ALA A 970 6.72 32.85 -26.03
N VAL A 971 7.72 33.71 -26.12
CA VAL A 971 8.35 34.09 -27.40
C VAL A 971 9.45 33.10 -27.78
N LEU A 972 10.40 32.85 -26.88
CA LEU A 972 11.57 32.02 -27.12
C LEU A 972 11.22 30.54 -27.18
N THR A 973 10.24 30.08 -26.41
CA THR A 973 9.72 28.70 -26.49
C THR A 973 9.17 28.41 -27.89
N ALA A 974 8.37 29.32 -28.46
CA ALA A 974 7.88 29.19 -29.83
C ALA A 974 9.02 29.21 -30.87
N LEU A 975 9.98 30.13 -30.72
CA LEU A 975 11.12 30.21 -31.63
C LEU A 975 12.05 28.98 -31.54
N ALA A 976 12.30 28.47 -30.34
CA ALA A 976 13.14 27.29 -30.11
C ALA A 976 12.47 26.04 -30.69
N GLN A 977 11.15 25.92 -30.57
CA GLN A 977 10.39 24.86 -31.23
C GLN A 977 10.55 24.91 -32.75
N ASP A 978 10.40 26.09 -33.36
CA ASP A 978 10.61 26.29 -34.80
C ASP A 978 12.05 25.96 -35.24
N CYS A 979 13.06 26.23 -34.37
CA CYS A 979 14.45 25.91 -34.65
C CYS A 979 14.72 24.40 -34.75
N LEU A 980 14.03 23.60 -33.94
CA LEU A 980 14.25 22.16 -33.80
C LEU A 980 13.27 21.31 -34.64
N ALA A 981 12.14 21.88 -35.08
CA ALA A 981 11.18 21.20 -35.96
C ALA A 981 11.69 20.99 -37.40
N ALA A 982 12.70 21.74 -37.84
CA ALA A 982 13.21 21.71 -39.22
C ALA A 982 14.11 20.49 -39.54
N ASP A 983 14.52 19.72 -38.53
CA ASP A 983 15.41 18.55 -38.68
C ASP A 983 14.64 17.21 -38.67
N GLY A 984 13.31 17.23 -38.48
CA GLY A 984 12.40 16.08 -38.54
C GLY A 984 11.37 16.22 -39.68
N ASP A 985 11.01 15.08 -40.29
CA ASP A 985 10.23 14.93 -41.52
C ASP A 985 9.11 15.99 -41.75
N ALA A 986 9.14 16.62 -42.92
CA ALA A 986 8.19 17.65 -43.34
C ALA A 986 6.80 17.04 -43.58
N GLY A 987 5.99 16.89 -42.52
CA GLY A 987 4.72 16.18 -42.64
C GLY A 987 3.77 16.20 -41.45
N ALA A 988 3.72 17.26 -40.62
CA ALA A 988 2.60 17.46 -39.70
C ALA A 988 2.27 18.96 -39.59
N GLY A 989 1.02 19.32 -39.89
CA GLY A 989 0.57 20.70 -39.97
C GLY A 989 0.66 21.43 -38.62
N ALA A 990 0.88 22.75 -38.70
CA ALA A 990 0.79 23.68 -37.60
C ALA A 990 -0.59 23.61 -36.93
N GLY A 991 -0.69 22.82 -35.87
CA GLY A 991 -1.73 22.91 -34.86
C GLY A 991 -1.11 23.51 -33.61
N GLU A 992 -1.78 24.50 -33.01
CA GLU A 992 -1.47 25.00 -31.67
C GLU A 992 -1.73 23.88 -30.65
N GLY A 993 -0.76 22.97 -30.55
CA GLY A 993 -0.71 21.90 -29.56
C GLY A 993 -0.07 22.43 -28.29
N ASP A 994 -0.70 22.14 -27.17
CA ASP A 994 -0.39 22.56 -25.82
C ASP A 994 0.85 21.87 -25.22
N GLY A 995 2.01 21.96 -25.88
CA GLY A 995 3.33 21.70 -25.26
C GLY A 995 3.59 20.31 -24.65
N THR A 996 2.65 19.37 -24.75
CA THR A 996 2.75 18.00 -24.20
C THR A 996 2.60 16.93 -25.28
N GLY A 997 2.94 17.25 -26.54
CA GLY A 997 2.96 16.28 -27.63
C GLY A 997 4.08 15.24 -27.45
N ASP A 998 3.85 14.06 -28.01
CA ASP A 998 4.62 12.80 -28.05
C ASP A 998 6.07 12.89 -28.62
N GLY A 999 6.78 13.97 -28.32
CA GLY A 999 8.17 14.19 -28.72
C GLY A 999 9.11 14.28 -27.51
N ASP A 1000 10.37 13.92 -27.71
CA ASP A 1000 11.40 13.98 -26.67
C ASP A 1000 11.64 15.40 -26.12
N LEU A 1001 11.16 16.46 -26.79
CA LEU A 1001 11.38 17.87 -26.43
C LEU A 1001 10.15 18.54 -25.79
N ALA A 1002 10.38 19.39 -24.78
CA ALA A 1002 9.33 20.23 -24.18
C ALA A 1002 9.74 21.70 -24.11
N PHE A 1003 8.75 22.59 -24.25
CA PHE A 1003 8.92 24.05 -24.22
C PHE A 1003 7.91 24.68 -23.25
N LEU A 1004 8.40 25.18 -22.12
CA LEU A 1004 7.61 25.56 -20.95
C LEU A 1004 7.80 27.06 -20.64
N PRO A 1005 6.89 27.93 -21.11
CA PRO A 1005 6.94 29.35 -20.74
C PRO A 1005 6.38 29.55 -19.33
N LEU A 1006 7.03 30.37 -18.51
CA LEU A 1006 6.55 30.67 -17.16
C LEU A 1006 5.40 31.68 -17.15
N MET A 1007 5.29 32.53 -18.18
CA MET A 1007 4.23 33.51 -18.33
C MET A 1007 3.77 33.55 -19.79
N ARG A 1008 2.51 33.93 -20.01
CA ARG A 1008 1.93 34.12 -21.35
C ARG A 1008 1.07 35.38 -21.37
N ARG A 1009 1.04 36.06 -22.52
CA ARG A 1009 0.10 37.15 -22.77
C ARG A 1009 -1.29 36.57 -23.07
N GLU A 1010 -2.33 37.17 -22.48
CA GLU A 1010 -3.71 36.87 -22.84
C GLU A 1010 -3.97 37.13 -24.33
N ARG A 1011 -4.40 36.09 -25.06
CA ARG A 1011 -5.01 36.27 -26.38
C ARG A 1011 -6.51 36.43 -26.17
N GLY A 1012 -7.02 37.66 -26.26
CA GLY A 1012 -8.45 37.89 -26.36
C GLY A 1012 -9.02 37.08 -27.53
N ALA A 1013 -10.11 36.34 -27.27
CA ALA A 1013 -10.87 35.67 -28.32
C ALA A 1013 -11.11 36.67 -29.47
N GLY A 1014 -10.74 36.26 -30.68
CA GLY A 1014 -10.54 37.15 -31.81
C GLY A 1014 -11.69 38.11 -32.10
N SER A 1015 -11.32 39.23 -32.70
CA SER A 1015 -12.18 40.22 -33.35
C SER A 1015 -13.19 39.57 -34.32
N GLY A 1016 -14.28 39.06 -33.78
CA GLY A 1016 -15.52 38.71 -34.46
C GLY A 1016 -16.59 39.70 -34.02
N THR A 1017 -17.25 40.32 -34.97
CA THR A 1017 -18.18 41.44 -34.80
C THR A 1017 -19.29 41.20 -33.76
N GLY A 1018 -19.36 42.08 -32.75
CA GLY A 1018 -20.61 42.58 -32.15
C GLY A 1018 -21.27 41.75 -31.06
N SER A 1019 -20.92 42.00 -29.79
CA SER A 1019 -21.87 41.97 -28.67
C SER A 1019 -21.29 42.76 -27.50
N THR A 1020 -21.97 43.85 -27.14
CA THR A 1020 -21.68 44.67 -25.96
C THR A 1020 -22.40 44.10 -24.74
N SER A 1021 -21.69 43.41 -23.85
CA SER A 1021 -22.11 43.27 -22.46
C SER A 1021 -20.86 43.28 -21.56
N ALA A 1022 -20.62 44.41 -20.93
CA ALA A 1022 -19.57 44.60 -19.94
C ALA A 1022 -20.05 44.09 -18.58
N ASP A 1023 -19.47 43.00 -18.11
CA ASP A 1023 -19.44 42.63 -16.69
C ASP A 1023 -18.01 42.15 -16.34
N PRO A 1024 -17.17 42.96 -15.65
CA PRO A 1024 -15.71 42.76 -15.63
C PRO A 1024 -15.18 41.70 -14.64
N THR A 1025 -16.04 40.98 -13.93
CA THR A 1025 -15.62 40.15 -12.78
C THR A 1025 -15.61 38.64 -13.03
N ALA A 1026 -16.00 38.18 -14.23
CA ALA A 1026 -16.08 36.75 -14.55
C ALA A 1026 -15.18 36.30 -15.73
N GLU A 1027 -14.48 37.23 -16.41
CA GLU A 1027 -13.65 36.92 -17.60
C GLU A 1027 -12.17 36.61 -17.32
N SER A 1028 -11.67 36.57 -16.07
CA SER A 1028 -10.23 36.64 -15.79
C SER A 1028 -9.51 35.35 -15.33
N VAL A 1029 -10.07 34.15 -15.52
CA VAL A 1029 -9.41 32.90 -15.04
C VAL A 1029 -8.54 32.22 -16.12
N ALA A 1030 -8.82 32.44 -17.40
CA ALA A 1030 -8.09 31.81 -18.52
C ALA A 1030 -6.73 32.48 -18.86
N GLY A 1031 -6.37 33.57 -18.17
CA GLY A 1031 -5.20 34.40 -18.48
C GLY A 1031 -4.18 34.60 -17.37
N SER A 1032 -4.29 33.85 -16.27
CA SER A 1032 -3.45 34.03 -15.07
C SER A 1032 -1.97 33.68 -15.31
N GLU A 1033 -1.08 34.59 -14.88
CA GLU A 1033 0.38 34.39 -14.86
C GLU A 1033 0.72 33.25 -13.89
N HIS A 1034 0.03 33.21 -12.74
CA HIS A 1034 0.20 32.16 -11.73
C HIS A 1034 -0.17 30.78 -12.28
N ARG A 1035 -1.27 30.68 -13.03
CA ARG A 1035 -1.69 29.42 -13.65
C ARG A 1035 -0.67 28.94 -14.68
N THR A 1036 -0.12 29.85 -15.48
CA THR A 1036 0.94 29.52 -16.46
C THR A 1036 2.20 28.99 -15.75
N LEU A 1037 2.62 29.66 -14.68
CA LEU A 1037 3.73 29.20 -13.84
C LEU A 1037 3.48 27.80 -13.27
N MET A 1038 2.30 27.55 -12.69
CA MET A 1038 1.96 26.24 -12.13
C MET A 1038 1.89 25.15 -13.21
N ARG A 1039 1.45 25.46 -14.43
CA ARG A 1039 1.51 24.53 -15.57
C ARG A 1039 2.96 24.24 -16.01
N ALA A 1040 3.84 25.23 -16.00
CA ALA A 1040 5.25 25.02 -16.34
C ALA A 1040 5.96 24.15 -15.29
N VAL A 1041 5.72 24.41 -13.99
CA VAL A 1041 6.23 23.57 -12.89
C VAL A 1041 5.66 22.15 -12.98
N ALA A 1042 4.38 22.00 -13.31
CA ALA A 1042 3.79 20.70 -13.60
C ALA A 1042 4.49 19.98 -14.77
N GLY A 1043 4.76 20.68 -15.86
CA GLY A 1043 5.50 20.15 -17.02
C GLY A 1043 6.90 19.68 -16.67
N LEU A 1044 7.61 20.43 -15.81
CA LEU A 1044 8.91 20.04 -15.27
C LEU A 1044 8.78 18.76 -14.41
N HIS A 1045 7.82 18.73 -13.49
CA HIS A 1045 7.61 17.61 -12.59
C HIS A 1045 7.30 16.30 -13.34
N VAL A 1046 6.37 16.31 -14.31
CA VAL A 1046 5.99 15.09 -15.03
C VAL A 1046 7.13 14.53 -15.88
N ARG A 1047 8.07 15.40 -16.31
CA ARG A 1047 9.26 15.05 -17.10
C ARG A 1047 10.46 14.60 -16.28
N GLY A 1048 10.31 14.50 -14.95
CA GLY A 1048 11.37 13.98 -14.08
C GLY A 1048 12.19 15.04 -13.34
N VAL A 1049 11.98 16.33 -13.61
CA VAL A 1049 12.71 17.40 -12.93
C VAL A 1049 12.29 17.47 -11.46
N ARG A 1050 13.26 17.55 -10.55
CA ARG A 1050 13.00 17.64 -9.12
C ARG A 1050 12.38 19.00 -8.79
N VAL A 1051 11.23 18.96 -8.14
CA VAL A 1051 10.54 20.12 -7.57
C VAL A 1051 10.44 19.91 -6.07
N ASP A 1052 10.89 20.88 -5.29
CA ASP A 1052 10.67 20.91 -3.84
C ASP A 1052 9.25 21.43 -3.57
N TRP A 1053 8.30 20.52 -3.52
CA TRP A 1053 6.91 20.86 -3.26
C TRP A 1053 6.68 21.49 -1.88
N ALA A 1054 7.47 21.14 -0.87
CA ALA A 1054 7.34 21.80 0.44
C ALA A 1054 7.67 23.29 0.33
N ALA A 1055 8.70 23.64 -0.47
CA ALA A 1055 9.03 25.04 -0.76
C ALA A 1055 7.97 25.75 -1.61
N VAL A 1056 7.32 25.04 -2.55
CA VAL A 1056 6.20 25.60 -3.35
C VAL A 1056 5.04 26.04 -2.46
N PHE A 1057 4.67 25.24 -1.46
CA PHE A 1057 3.58 25.53 -0.52
C PHE A 1057 4.03 26.33 0.72
N ALA A 1058 5.29 26.76 0.81
CA ALA A 1058 5.78 27.51 1.98
C ALA A 1058 5.04 28.85 2.16
N GLY A 1059 4.72 29.18 3.41
CA GLY A 1059 3.97 30.40 3.75
C GLY A 1059 2.48 30.37 3.40
N ARG A 1060 1.95 29.19 3.05
CA ARG A 1060 0.52 28.95 2.82
C ARG A 1060 -0.13 28.31 4.04
N ASP A 1061 -1.40 28.63 4.22
CA ASP A 1061 -2.26 27.97 5.20
C ASP A 1061 -2.72 26.63 4.62
N ALA A 1062 -1.79 25.68 4.57
CA ALA A 1062 -1.99 24.34 4.02
C ALA A 1062 -1.71 23.29 5.10
N HIS A 1063 -2.65 22.39 5.30
CA HIS A 1063 -2.58 21.36 6.33
C HIS A 1063 -2.51 19.97 5.70
N ARG A 1064 -1.79 19.06 6.38
CA ARG A 1064 -1.77 17.66 5.99
C ARG A 1064 -3.11 17.03 6.35
N ILE A 1065 -3.72 16.36 5.38
CA ILE A 1065 -4.93 15.55 5.55
C ILE A 1065 -4.64 14.11 5.13
N GLU A 1066 -5.44 13.17 5.62
CA GLU A 1066 -5.37 11.80 5.14
C GLU A 1066 -5.83 11.74 3.68
N LEU A 1067 -5.05 11.07 2.83
CA LEU A 1067 -5.44 10.76 1.46
C LEU A 1067 -5.63 9.25 1.30
N PRO A 1068 -6.43 8.81 0.31
CA PRO A 1068 -6.41 7.44 -0.16
C PRO A 1068 -4.99 6.89 -0.35
N THR A 1069 -4.86 5.60 -0.13
CA THR A 1069 -3.61 4.87 -0.37
C THR A 1069 -3.51 4.38 -1.81
N TYR A 1070 -2.37 3.77 -2.14
CA TYR A 1070 -2.06 3.36 -3.49
C TYR A 1070 -3.13 2.50 -4.15
N ALA A 1071 -3.53 2.87 -5.37
CA ALA A 1071 -4.49 2.13 -6.20
C ALA A 1071 -3.81 0.92 -6.87
N PHE A 1072 -3.55 -0.14 -6.10
CA PHE A 1072 -2.93 -1.39 -6.57
C PHE A 1072 -3.72 -2.02 -7.73
N GLN A 1073 -2.99 -2.44 -8.77
CA GLN A 1073 -3.49 -3.13 -9.96
C GLN A 1073 -3.37 -4.63 -9.74
N ARG A 1074 -4.36 -5.20 -9.05
CA ARG A 1074 -4.25 -6.58 -8.59
C ARG A 1074 -4.61 -7.58 -9.67
N GLU A 1075 -3.80 -8.63 -9.76
CA GLU A 1075 -4.08 -9.83 -10.54
C GLU A 1075 -4.07 -11.05 -9.64
N ARG A 1076 -4.70 -12.13 -10.09
CA ARG A 1076 -4.78 -13.38 -9.33
C ARG A 1076 -3.46 -14.17 -9.45
N TYR A 1077 -2.88 -14.49 -8.29
CA TYR A 1077 -1.72 -15.36 -8.12
C TYR A 1077 -2.04 -16.46 -7.10
N TRP A 1078 -2.17 -17.71 -7.54
CA TRP A 1078 -2.41 -18.87 -6.67
C TRP A 1078 -1.77 -20.12 -7.28
N LEU A 1079 -1.13 -20.96 -6.46
CA LEU A 1079 -0.71 -22.30 -6.87
C LEU A 1079 -1.80 -23.30 -6.49
N ASP A 1080 -2.34 -23.99 -7.49
CA ASP A 1080 -3.24 -25.11 -7.25
C ASP A 1080 -2.47 -26.26 -6.61
N ALA A 1081 -3.11 -26.95 -5.66
CA ALA A 1081 -2.53 -28.15 -5.07
C ALA A 1081 -2.33 -29.20 -6.17
N PRO A 1082 -1.14 -29.85 -6.28
CA PRO A 1082 -0.98 -30.93 -7.23
C PRO A 1082 -1.95 -32.06 -6.90
N GLU A 1083 -2.73 -32.49 -7.91
CA GLU A 1083 -3.45 -33.76 -7.86
C GLU A 1083 -2.40 -34.89 -7.85
N HIS A 1084 -1.88 -35.25 -6.67
CA HIS A 1084 -0.99 -36.40 -6.53
C HIS A 1084 -1.78 -37.70 -6.66
N HIS A 1085 -2.02 -38.13 -7.88
CA HIS A 1085 -1.99 -39.56 -8.19
C HIS A 1085 -0.51 -39.95 -8.29
N GLY A 1086 -0.02 -40.80 -7.38
CA GLY A 1086 1.39 -41.21 -7.35
C GLY A 1086 1.88 -41.63 -8.74
N ASP A 1087 2.88 -40.91 -9.26
CA ASP A 1087 3.41 -41.16 -10.60
C ASP A 1087 3.88 -42.61 -10.72
N ALA A 1088 3.39 -43.30 -11.76
CA ALA A 1088 3.67 -44.69 -12.06
C ALA A 1088 5.19 -44.99 -12.13
N SER A 1089 5.97 -43.99 -12.53
CA SER A 1089 7.44 -44.06 -12.64
C SER A 1089 8.13 -44.45 -11.32
N TRP A 1090 7.60 -44.00 -10.19
CA TRP A 1090 8.13 -44.30 -8.85
C TRP A 1090 8.07 -45.79 -8.50
N PHE A 1091 7.05 -46.49 -9.01
CA PHE A 1091 6.85 -47.93 -8.80
C PHE A 1091 7.57 -48.81 -9.85
N GLY A 1092 8.46 -48.23 -10.66
CA GLY A 1092 9.13 -48.93 -11.75
C GLY A 1092 8.19 -49.27 -12.92
N GLN A 1093 7.06 -48.56 -13.02
CA GLN A 1093 6.09 -48.68 -14.11
C GLN A 1093 6.29 -47.53 -15.09
N THR A 1094 5.90 -47.71 -16.35
CA THR A 1094 5.92 -46.61 -17.32
C THR A 1094 4.54 -45.93 -17.32
N PRO A 1095 4.45 -44.60 -17.41
CA PRO A 1095 3.17 -43.92 -17.60
C PRO A 1095 2.50 -44.33 -18.91
N SER A 1096 1.17 -44.29 -18.95
CA SER A 1096 0.35 -44.47 -20.15
C SER A 1096 -0.69 -43.35 -20.22
N ASP A 1097 -0.93 -42.81 -21.40
CA ASP A 1097 -1.85 -41.67 -21.61
C ASP A 1097 -3.34 -42.07 -21.55
N HIS A 1098 -3.66 -43.29 -21.10
CA HIS A 1098 -5.02 -43.81 -21.11
C HIS A 1098 -5.77 -43.49 -19.81
N PRO A 1099 -6.95 -42.85 -19.86
CA PRO A 1099 -7.64 -42.32 -18.69
C PRO A 1099 -8.11 -43.37 -17.67
N LEU A 1100 -8.27 -44.63 -18.11
CA LEU A 1100 -8.61 -45.77 -17.23
C LEU A 1100 -7.41 -46.67 -16.89
N LEU A 1101 -6.28 -46.47 -17.56
CA LEU A 1101 -5.11 -47.35 -17.48
C LEU A 1101 -3.81 -46.51 -17.49
N PRO A 1102 -3.58 -45.67 -16.46
CA PRO A 1102 -2.51 -44.67 -16.46
C PRO A 1102 -1.10 -45.25 -16.31
N ALA A 1103 -0.95 -46.56 -16.04
CA ALA A 1103 0.35 -47.18 -15.80
C ALA A 1103 0.50 -48.49 -16.56
N GLN A 1104 1.71 -48.79 -17.03
CA GLN A 1104 2.04 -50.02 -17.76
C GLN A 1104 3.31 -50.69 -17.23
N ILE A 1105 3.32 -52.02 -17.30
CA ILE A 1105 4.40 -52.89 -16.81
C ILE A 1105 4.70 -53.95 -17.85
N GLY A 1106 5.96 -54.03 -18.30
CA GLY A 1106 6.44 -55.14 -19.12
C GLY A 1106 6.69 -56.40 -18.28
N LEU A 1107 6.29 -57.57 -18.77
CA LEU A 1107 6.50 -58.84 -18.07
C LEU A 1107 7.93 -59.33 -18.27
N ALA A 1108 8.74 -59.43 -17.21
CA ALA A 1108 10.17 -59.78 -17.34
C ALA A 1108 10.46 -61.14 -18.03
N ALA A 1109 9.50 -62.07 -18.01
CA ALA A 1109 9.63 -63.42 -18.57
C ALA A 1109 9.13 -63.54 -20.02
N SER A 1110 8.55 -62.48 -20.60
CA SER A 1110 8.00 -62.49 -21.95
C SER A 1110 8.03 -61.10 -22.59
N ASP A 1111 7.53 -60.98 -23.81
CA ASP A 1111 7.27 -59.69 -24.45
C ASP A 1111 5.82 -59.22 -24.22
N GLY A 1112 5.15 -59.75 -23.19
CA GLY A 1112 3.80 -59.35 -22.79
C GLY A 1112 3.80 -58.08 -21.93
N VAL A 1113 2.65 -57.41 -21.88
CA VAL A 1113 2.47 -56.16 -21.13
C VAL A 1113 1.20 -56.19 -20.31
N VAL A 1114 1.23 -55.55 -19.14
CA VAL A 1114 0.07 -55.31 -18.30
C VAL A 1114 -0.10 -53.81 -18.14
N LEU A 1115 -1.26 -53.29 -18.52
CA LEU A 1115 -1.69 -51.95 -18.21
C LEU A 1115 -2.62 -52.01 -17.00
N THR A 1116 -2.52 -51.06 -16.07
CA THR A 1116 -3.32 -51.05 -14.85
C THR A 1116 -3.81 -49.65 -14.50
N GLY A 1117 -4.94 -49.60 -13.81
CA GLY A 1117 -5.54 -48.35 -13.36
C GLY A 1117 -6.53 -48.56 -12.23
N ARG A 1118 -7.01 -47.44 -11.70
CA ARG A 1118 -7.98 -47.39 -10.62
C ARG A 1118 -9.15 -46.52 -11.06
N VAL A 1119 -10.36 -47.05 -11.00
CA VAL A 1119 -11.57 -46.36 -11.46
C VAL A 1119 -12.58 -46.25 -10.32
N SER A 1120 -13.16 -45.06 -10.17
CA SER A 1120 -14.25 -44.79 -9.23
C SER A 1120 -15.16 -43.71 -9.79
N LEU A 1121 -16.43 -43.69 -9.37
CA LEU A 1121 -17.36 -42.63 -9.78
C LEU A 1121 -16.95 -41.24 -9.25
N GLY A 1122 -16.11 -41.18 -8.20
CA GLY A 1122 -15.55 -39.93 -7.68
C GLY A 1122 -14.46 -39.33 -8.58
N SER A 1123 -13.53 -40.17 -9.05
CA SER A 1123 -12.41 -39.75 -9.93
C SER A 1123 -12.77 -39.70 -11.42
N HIS A 1124 -13.76 -40.48 -11.85
CA HIS A 1124 -14.18 -40.62 -13.25
C HIS A 1124 -15.67 -40.32 -13.38
N ARG A 1125 -16.08 -39.08 -13.05
CA ARG A 1125 -17.49 -38.68 -12.90
C ARG A 1125 -18.35 -38.98 -14.14
N TRP A 1126 -17.80 -38.88 -15.35
CA TRP A 1126 -18.49 -39.20 -16.60
C TRP A 1126 -18.96 -40.67 -16.70
N LEU A 1127 -18.39 -41.58 -15.91
CA LEU A 1127 -18.86 -42.96 -15.82
C LEU A 1127 -20.20 -43.09 -15.09
N ALA A 1128 -20.58 -42.11 -14.28
CA ALA A 1128 -21.87 -42.09 -13.61
C ALA A 1128 -23.04 -41.90 -14.60
N ASP A 1129 -22.76 -41.40 -15.80
CA ASP A 1129 -23.79 -41.15 -16.84
C ASP A 1129 -24.19 -42.43 -17.59
N HIS A 1130 -23.35 -43.47 -17.59
CA HIS A 1130 -23.64 -44.73 -18.25
C HIS A 1130 -24.29 -45.74 -17.29
N VAL A 1131 -25.61 -45.63 -17.17
CA VAL A 1131 -26.43 -46.40 -16.23
C VAL A 1131 -27.29 -47.42 -16.97
N ILE A 1132 -27.18 -48.70 -16.58
CA ILE A 1132 -28.06 -49.77 -17.06
C ILE A 1132 -28.92 -50.24 -15.90
N SER A 1133 -30.25 -50.15 -16.05
CA SER A 1133 -31.22 -50.56 -15.00
C SER A 1133 -30.96 -49.92 -13.63
N GLY A 1134 -30.56 -48.65 -13.60
CA GLY A 1134 -30.31 -47.89 -12.37
C GLY A 1134 -28.95 -48.14 -11.71
N THR A 1135 -28.08 -48.96 -12.33
CA THR A 1135 -26.73 -49.26 -11.83
C THR A 1135 -25.68 -48.67 -12.77
N PRO A 1136 -24.68 -47.91 -12.28
CA PRO A 1136 -23.54 -47.47 -13.07
C PRO A 1136 -22.72 -48.67 -13.55
N VAL A 1137 -22.53 -48.79 -14.86
CA VAL A 1137 -21.83 -49.91 -15.50
C VAL A 1137 -20.81 -49.35 -16.47
N LEU A 1138 -19.58 -49.89 -16.50
CA LEU A 1138 -18.58 -49.49 -17.47
C LEU A 1138 -19.09 -49.75 -18.90
N PRO A 1139 -19.06 -48.76 -19.82
CA PRO A 1139 -19.52 -48.95 -21.20
C PRO A 1139 -18.78 -50.09 -21.91
N GLY A 1140 -19.51 -50.89 -22.72
CA GLY A 1140 -18.91 -51.98 -23.50
C GLY A 1140 -17.78 -51.52 -24.43
N THR A 1141 -17.87 -50.29 -24.95
CA THR A 1141 -16.85 -49.64 -25.78
C THR A 1141 -15.56 -49.33 -25.03
N ALA A 1142 -15.62 -49.12 -23.70
CA ALA A 1142 -14.42 -48.89 -22.89
C ALA A 1142 -13.53 -50.15 -22.82
N PHE A 1143 -14.11 -51.35 -22.89
CA PHE A 1143 -13.31 -52.58 -22.98
C PHE A 1143 -12.57 -52.70 -24.33
N VAL A 1144 -13.20 -52.24 -25.41
CA VAL A 1144 -12.56 -52.20 -26.74
C VAL A 1144 -11.40 -51.20 -26.73
N ASP A 1145 -11.62 -50.02 -26.16
CA ASP A 1145 -10.60 -48.98 -26.04
C ASP A 1145 -9.40 -49.43 -25.19
N MET A 1146 -9.66 -50.00 -24.01
CA MET A 1146 -8.62 -50.58 -23.15
C MET A 1146 -7.84 -51.71 -23.84
N ALA A 1147 -8.54 -52.58 -24.59
CA ALA A 1147 -7.90 -53.67 -25.32
C ALA A 1147 -7.02 -53.15 -26.48
N LEU A 1148 -7.48 -52.13 -27.22
CA LEU A 1148 -6.72 -51.50 -28.30
C LEU A 1148 -5.49 -50.75 -27.77
N GLN A 1149 -5.64 -50.03 -26.67
CA GLN A 1149 -4.52 -49.35 -26.04
C GLN A 1149 -3.45 -50.35 -25.58
N ALA A 1150 -3.84 -51.40 -24.86
CA ALA A 1150 -2.91 -52.42 -24.42
C ALA A 1150 -2.25 -53.16 -25.61
N ALA A 1151 -3.01 -53.41 -26.69
CA ALA A 1151 -2.49 -53.98 -27.93
C ALA A 1151 -1.45 -53.09 -28.61
N GLY A 1152 -1.72 -51.77 -28.68
CA GLY A 1152 -0.81 -50.79 -29.28
C GLY A 1152 0.54 -50.75 -28.57
N VAL A 1153 0.54 -50.82 -27.24
CA VAL A 1153 1.76 -50.92 -26.43
C VAL A 1153 2.55 -52.21 -26.73
N ALA A 1154 1.86 -53.31 -27.04
CA ALA A 1154 2.48 -54.58 -27.42
C ALA A 1154 2.86 -54.66 -28.93
N GLY A 1155 2.70 -53.58 -29.70
CA GLY A 1155 3.01 -53.54 -31.14
C GLY A 1155 1.95 -54.17 -32.04
N CYS A 1156 0.74 -54.40 -31.54
CA CYS A 1156 -0.41 -54.87 -32.31
C CYS A 1156 -1.33 -53.70 -32.66
N ALA A 1157 -1.72 -53.58 -33.92
CA ALA A 1157 -2.54 -52.47 -34.41
C ALA A 1157 -3.97 -52.90 -34.79
N ARG A 1158 -4.30 -54.19 -34.62
CA ARG A 1158 -5.62 -54.74 -34.91
C ARG A 1158 -6.12 -55.60 -33.74
N LEU A 1159 -7.36 -55.37 -33.33
CA LEU A 1159 -8.13 -56.27 -32.47
C LEU A 1159 -8.93 -57.22 -33.37
N ASP A 1160 -8.58 -58.50 -33.38
CA ASP A 1160 -9.18 -59.51 -34.25
C ASP A 1160 -10.56 -59.93 -33.76
N GLU A 1161 -10.68 -60.14 -32.45
CA GLU A 1161 -11.92 -60.47 -31.76
C GLU A 1161 -11.82 -60.02 -30.30
N LEU A 1162 -12.96 -59.65 -29.71
CA LEU A 1162 -13.10 -59.37 -28.29
C LEU A 1162 -14.48 -59.84 -27.83
N THR A 1163 -14.49 -60.78 -26.90
CA THR A 1163 -15.69 -61.33 -26.28
C THR A 1163 -15.87 -60.68 -24.91
N LEU A 1164 -17.00 -59.97 -24.71
CA LEU A 1164 -17.39 -59.44 -23.41
C LEU A 1164 -18.10 -60.54 -22.60
N GLN A 1165 -17.49 -60.97 -21.50
CA GLN A 1165 -18.01 -62.07 -20.67
C GLN A 1165 -19.05 -61.59 -19.65
N GLN A 1166 -18.80 -60.45 -19.00
CA GLN A 1166 -19.69 -59.90 -17.98
C GLN A 1166 -19.48 -58.39 -17.81
N PRO A 1167 -20.55 -57.64 -17.49
CA PRO A 1167 -20.44 -56.21 -17.24
C PRO A 1167 -19.60 -55.91 -16.00
N LEU A 1168 -18.89 -54.79 -16.00
CA LEU A 1168 -18.25 -54.24 -14.82
C LEU A 1168 -19.18 -53.22 -14.17
N VAL A 1169 -19.77 -53.60 -13.04
CA VAL A 1169 -20.56 -52.70 -12.19
C VAL A 1169 -19.62 -51.82 -11.38
N LEU A 1170 -19.84 -50.51 -11.41
CA LEU A 1170 -19.06 -49.55 -10.64
C LEU A 1170 -19.78 -49.24 -9.32
N PRO A 1171 -19.10 -49.35 -8.17
CA PRO A 1171 -19.74 -49.12 -6.89
C PRO A 1171 -20.01 -47.63 -6.67
N ASP A 1172 -21.13 -47.30 -6.00
CA ASP A 1172 -21.48 -45.91 -5.63
C ASP A 1172 -20.43 -45.27 -4.69
N ARG A 1173 -19.70 -46.10 -3.93
CA ARG A 1173 -18.59 -45.70 -3.04
C ARG A 1173 -17.45 -46.72 -3.13
N GLY A 1174 -16.22 -46.22 -3.13
CA GLY A 1174 -15.02 -47.04 -3.30
C GLY A 1174 -14.58 -47.12 -4.77
N ALA A 1175 -13.70 -48.06 -5.08
CA ALA A 1175 -13.11 -48.16 -6.40
C ALA A 1175 -12.85 -49.59 -6.85
N VAL A 1176 -12.62 -49.70 -8.15
CA VAL A 1176 -12.19 -50.93 -8.81
C VAL A 1176 -10.80 -50.74 -9.39
N LEU A 1177 -9.95 -51.73 -9.17
CA LEU A 1177 -8.66 -51.85 -9.83
C LEU A 1177 -8.88 -52.56 -11.16
N LEU A 1178 -8.27 -52.06 -12.23
CA LEU A 1178 -8.33 -52.59 -13.58
C LEU A 1178 -6.97 -53.13 -14.02
N GLN A 1179 -6.99 -54.20 -14.81
CA GLN A 1179 -5.84 -54.70 -15.54
C GLN A 1179 -6.21 -55.09 -16.97
N ALA A 1180 -5.51 -54.55 -17.96
CA ALA A 1180 -5.53 -55.04 -19.33
C ALA A 1180 -4.21 -55.78 -19.59
N VAL A 1181 -4.29 -57.08 -19.85
CA VAL A 1181 -3.15 -57.97 -20.00
C VAL A 1181 -3.04 -58.41 -21.45
N VAL A 1182 -1.89 -58.17 -22.07
CA VAL A 1182 -1.54 -58.73 -23.38
C VAL A 1182 -0.47 -59.80 -23.22
N GLY A 1183 -0.77 -60.99 -23.72
CA GLY A 1183 0.12 -62.15 -23.65
C GLY A 1183 1.38 -62.03 -24.52
N ALA A 1184 2.24 -63.03 -24.39
CA ALA A 1184 3.41 -63.17 -25.26
C ALA A 1184 3.01 -63.37 -26.73
N SER A 1185 3.88 -62.98 -27.67
CA SER A 1185 3.64 -63.22 -29.10
C SER A 1185 3.60 -64.72 -29.42
N GLU A 1186 2.56 -65.15 -30.13
CA GLU A 1186 2.54 -66.44 -30.82
C GLU A 1186 3.40 -66.37 -32.10
N GLY A 1187 3.66 -67.53 -32.72
CA GLY A 1187 4.57 -67.65 -33.87
C GLY A 1187 4.15 -66.91 -35.15
N ASP A 1188 2.91 -66.44 -35.22
CA ASP A 1188 2.36 -65.62 -36.31
C ASP A 1188 2.24 -64.11 -35.95
N GLY A 1189 2.73 -63.72 -34.77
CA GLY A 1189 2.64 -62.35 -34.26
C GLY A 1189 1.36 -62.05 -33.46
N THR A 1190 0.39 -62.97 -33.43
CA THR A 1190 -0.87 -62.79 -32.69
C THR A 1190 -0.63 -62.89 -31.19
N ARG A 1191 -1.40 -62.14 -30.40
CA ARG A 1191 -1.35 -62.15 -28.92
C ARG A 1191 -2.75 -62.26 -28.35
N SER A 1192 -2.88 -62.86 -27.17
CA SER A 1192 -4.12 -62.76 -26.38
C SER A 1192 -4.20 -61.40 -25.69
N VAL A 1193 -5.42 -60.87 -25.53
CA VAL A 1193 -5.71 -59.68 -24.71
C VAL A 1193 -6.86 -60.01 -23.76
N ALA A 1194 -6.75 -59.60 -22.49
CA ALA A 1194 -7.80 -59.79 -21.50
C ALA A 1194 -7.90 -58.60 -20.53
N VAL A 1195 -9.12 -58.22 -20.16
CA VAL A 1195 -9.39 -57.13 -19.22
C VAL A 1195 -10.03 -57.69 -17.96
N TYR A 1196 -9.40 -57.42 -16.83
CA TYR A 1196 -9.81 -57.86 -15.50
C TYR A 1196 -10.14 -56.67 -14.61
N SER A 1197 -10.98 -56.90 -13.61
CA SER A 1197 -11.14 -55.97 -12.49
C SER A 1197 -11.17 -56.70 -11.16
N ARG A 1198 -10.93 -55.97 -10.07
CA ARG A 1198 -11.30 -56.38 -8.72
C ARG A 1198 -11.63 -55.16 -7.87
N PRO A 1199 -12.42 -55.29 -6.80
CA PRO A 1199 -12.59 -54.23 -5.82
C PRO A 1199 -11.23 -53.82 -5.21
N GLU A 1200 -11.08 -52.53 -4.92
CA GLU A 1200 -9.96 -52.04 -4.13
C GLU A 1200 -10.05 -52.61 -2.71
N PRO A 1201 -9.00 -53.28 -2.19
CA PRO A 1201 -9.03 -53.83 -0.84
C PRO A 1201 -9.03 -52.71 0.20
N ASP A 1202 -9.92 -52.80 1.20
CA ASP A 1202 -9.88 -51.94 2.39
C ASP A 1202 -9.13 -52.64 3.55
N ALA A 1203 -8.90 -51.93 4.66
CA ALA A 1203 -8.14 -52.47 5.80
C ALA A 1203 -8.86 -53.61 6.55
N GLN A 1204 -10.11 -53.96 6.18
CA GLN A 1204 -10.94 -54.97 6.83
C GLN A 1204 -11.44 -56.08 5.89
N THR A 1205 -11.17 -56.03 4.58
CA THR A 1205 -11.62 -57.00 3.57
C THR A 1205 -10.45 -57.61 2.80
N ASP A 1206 -10.50 -58.93 2.56
CA ASP A 1206 -9.50 -59.61 1.71
C ASP A 1206 -9.61 -59.09 0.27
N ALA A 1207 -8.46 -58.93 -0.40
CA ALA A 1207 -8.42 -58.57 -1.81
C ALA A 1207 -9.13 -59.65 -2.64
N GLY A 1208 -10.34 -59.35 -3.12
CA GLY A 1208 -11.13 -60.28 -3.94
C GLY A 1208 -10.38 -60.75 -5.18
N ASP A 1209 -10.84 -61.87 -5.74
CA ASP A 1209 -10.27 -62.44 -6.97
C ASP A 1209 -10.46 -61.50 -8.17
N TRP A 1210 -9.51 -61.51 -9.10
CA TRP A 1210 -9.62 -60.80 -10.37
C TRP A 1210 -10.73 -61.43 -11.23
N LEU A 1211 -11.73 -60.62 -11.58
CA LEU A 1211 -12.85 -60.98 -12.45
C LEU A 1211 -12.52 -60.63 -13.90
N LEU A 1212 -12.63 -61.61 -14.79
CA LEU A 1212 -12.46 -61.40 -16.24
C LEU A 1212 -13.73 -60.77 -16.82
N HIS A 1213 -13.58 -59.65 -17.54
CA HIS A 1213 -14.68 -58.92 -18.17
C HIS A 1213 -14.67 -59.04 -19.69
N ALA A 1214 -13.49 -59.03 -20.31
CA ALA A 1214 -13.33 -59.13 -21.75
C ALA A 1214 -12.08 -59.94 -22.09
N GLU A 1215 -12.14 -60.79 -23.11
CA GLU A 1215 -10.99 -61.51 -23.64
C GLU A 1215 -11.02 -61.58 -25.17
N GLY A 1216 -9.86 -61.65 -25.80
CA GLY A 1216 -9.76 -61.56 -27.26
C GLY A 1216 -8.37 -61.84 -27.80
N ARG A 1217 -8.21 -61.60 -29.10
CA ARG A 1217 -6.94 -61.73 -29.84
C ARG A 1217 -6.62 -60.45 -30.59
N VAL A 1218 -5.34 -60.11 -30.63
CA VAL A 1218 -4.81 -58.92 -31.31
C VAL A 1218 -3.65 -59.33 -32.22
N SER A 1219 -3.53 -58.66 -33.38
CA SER A 1219 -2.49 -58.97 -34.36
C SER A 1219 -1.78 -57.70 -34.86
N PRO A 1220 -0.53 -57.82 -35.38
CA PRO A 1220 0.10 -56.79 -36.17
C PRO A 1220 -0.68 -56.59 -37.48
N THR A 1221 -0.67 -55.37 -38.04
CA THR A 1221 -1.23 -55.15 -39.38
C THR A 1221 -0.32 -55.79 -40.43
N ALA A 1222 -0.83 -56.75 -41.20
CA ALA A 1222 -0.12 -57.23 -42.38
C ALA A 1222 0.05 -56.08 -43.38
N THR A 1223 1.27 -55.77 -43.79
CA THR A 1223 1.56 -54.82 -44.86
C THR A 1223 0.96 -55.36 -46.17
N GLN A 1224 -0.30 -55.04 -46.46
CA GLN A 1224 -0.87 -55.24 -47.79
C GLN A 1224 -0.33 -54.15 -48.71
N THR A 1225 0.71 -54.48 -49.46
CA THR A 1225 1.15 -53.71 -50.63
C THR A 1225 0.03 -53.76 -51.67
N PHE A 1226 -0.86 -52.79 -51.68
CA PHE A 1226 -1.76 -52.58 -52.82
C PHE A 1226 -1.02 -51.81 -53.90
N ALA A 1227 -0.85 -52.46 -55.04
CA ALA A 1227 -0.39 -51.84 -56.28
C ALA A 1227 -1.43 -50.84 -56.78
N THR A 1228 -0.94 -49.67 -57.17
CA THR A 1228 -1.64 -48.52 -57.77
C THR A 1228 -2.50 -48.93 -58.98
N THR A 1229 -3.73 -48.39 -59.10
CA THR A 1229 -4.24 -47.59 -60.25
C THR A 1229 -5.76 -47.36 -60.11
N GLN A 1230 -6.20 -46.14 -59.78
CA GLN A 1230 -7.16 -45.35 -60.56
C GLN A 1230 -7.52 -44.03 -59.85
N THR A 1231 -7.49 -42.96 -60.65
CA THR A 1231 -7.62 -41.54 -60.33
C THR A 1231 -9.10 -41.09 -60.25
N PHE A 1232 -9.29 -39.86 -59.75
CA PHE A 1232 -10.44 -38.94 -59.77
C PHE A 1232 -11.31 -38.92 -58.49
N ALA A 1233 -11.71 -37.78 -57.93
CA ALA A 1233 -11.26 -36.39 -57.98
C ALA A 1233 -11.94 -35.65 -56.80
N THR A 1234 -11.18 -34.69 -56.25
CA THR A 1234 -11.48 -33.39 -55.63
C THR A 1234 -12.83 -33.07 -54.95
N THR A 1235 -12.71 -32.10 -54.02
CA THR A 1235 -13.70 -31.24 -53.32
C THR A 1235 -14.33 -31.88 -52.06
N GLN A 1236 -14.43 -31.26 -50.88
CA GLN A 1236 -14.41 -29.85 -50.52
C GLN A 1236 -14.29 -29.68 -48.98
N THR A 1237 -13.40 -28.77 -48.55
CA THR A 1237 -13.48 -27.83 -47.41
C THR A 1237 -13.73 -28.30 -45.96
N PHE A 1238 -12.72 -28.05 -45.14
CA PHE A 1238 -12.77 -27.88 -43.68
C PHE A 1238 -13.55 -26.62 -43.29
N ALA A 1239 -14.44 -26.74 -42.30
CA ALA A 1239 -14.85 -25.62 -41.45
C ALA A 1239 -14.84 -26.09 -40.00
N THR A 1240 -13.80 -25.66 -39.30
CA THR A 1240 -13.60 -25.69 -37.85
C THR A 1240 -14.71 -24.87 -37.19
N THR A 1241 -15.35 -25.40 -36.15
CA THR A 1241 -15.98 -24.57 -35.12
C THR A 1241 -15.59 -25.16 -33.77
N GLN A 1242 -14.87 -24.34 -33.00
CA GLN A 1242 -14.53 -24.57 -31.60
C GLN A 1242 -15.80 -24.61 -30.74
N THR A 1243 -15.80 -25.51 -29.76
CA THR A 1243 -16.24 -25.25 -28.39
C THR A 1243 -15.26 -25.95 -27.47
#